data_AF-A0A914YF77-F1
#
_entry.id   AF-A0A914YF77-F1
#
_cell.length_a   1.000
_cell.length_b   1.000
_cell.length_c   1.000
_cell.angle_alpha   90.00
_cell.angle_beta   90.00
_cell.angle_gamma   90.00
#
_symmetry.space_group_name_H-M   'P 1'
#
loop_
_entity.id
_entity.type
_entity.pdbx_description
1 polymer ?
#
loop_
_entity_poly.entity_id
_entity_poly.type
_entity_poly.pdbx_seq_one_letter_code
_entity_poly.pdbx_strand_id
1 'polypeptide(L)'
;MHFIHIFQGLIVANLWNTRICRRQNNLAFNALPMEEVENVIQYTGALLAAIKRYNLLTYNSESKIFDQENVRAYDAELRSLQEYERMVTNTHEFLNLWRILDEHQFHVLTQLLPDDVFSGLGNVTFAQAILTCKETSAEFVTAIVKHYIGDEATTAVISQRLTEECPSLFTSQDAHILKASEHIAIAKSLPLGHERQRAIQTAVDFLRKCVQRVNMGLICDLLKQINAYDAIADLALQRAFNEDPSKIAVIAYRESISQIDSKVRDAVAKRGECYRHIDNALDYLQQQITNGNGGEISVPLALSQRDAILQRVLESDDELAHINLFQWMLKNGMEDRLLKRQQRFFEQFLMHEIREGGGEYYLKLLWRYYEKNENYVSAAKLLLDFAENSPKIDLKGRMTYLSHALLCIQSATETRQNQELKQRVQEFLDVTQIQQQTYDEIAKIGGVKISDNEAKDALEQLNSKLFSLTELFSSFADQYNLPTIKLGIVKCANHYDPDTIEDIWKEILKQEYENCNDATTLRARLTATLSKLYRLYGVSQHYVPVEFIIRELLLKGSRLSDNASWLPSICKDSGISLAALLHHVQNEFRQDPFWHEPRQLQYIINMGKCVIEDFLNEQNKMNHSDRSVLKDKCLSFIGTLQLNIQEMHGMQSPVDALKMYEEELKLI
;
A
#
# COMPACT_ATOMS: atom_id res chain seq x y z
N MET A 1 30.86 33.39 -49.19
CA MET A 1 30.85 33.86 -47.79
C MET A 1 31.25 35.34 -47.64
N HIS A 2 32.48 35.76 -47.95
CA HIS A 2 32.94 37.17 -47.76
C HIS A 2 32.06 38.24 -48.41
N PHE A 3 31.63 38.04 -49.66
CA PHE A 3 30.76 39.02 -50.36
C PHE A 3 29.40 39.22 -49.68
N ILE A 4 28.85 38.17 -49.07
CA ILE A 4 27.55 38.20 -48.39
C ILE A 4 27.66 38.96 -47.05
N HIS A 5 28.74 38.73 -46.28
CA HIS A 5 29.04 39.50 -45.08
C HIS A 5 29.32 40.98 -45.38
N ILE A 6 30.08 41.27 -46.44
CA ILE A 6 30.37 42.65 -46.88
C ILE A 6 29.09 43.35 -47.33
N PHE A 7 28.21 42.65 -48.05
CA PHE A 7 26.94 43.18 -48.52
C PHE A 7 26.01 43.56 -47.36
N GLN A 8 25.87 42.71 -46.34
CA GLN A 8 25.10 43.08 -45.14
C GLN A 8 25.79 44.22 -44.36
N GLY A 9 27.12 44.17 -44.22
CA GLY A 9 27.89 45.23 -43.58
C GLY A 9 27.65 46.60 -44.23
N LEU A 10 27.53 46.64 -45.56
CA LEU A 10 27.24 47.85 -46.33
C LEU A 10 25.78 48.31 -46.19
N ILE A 11 24.81 47.38 -46.18
CA ILE A 11 23.39 47.69 -46.03
C ILE A 11 23.12 48.33 -44.66
N VAL A 12 23.76 47.82 -43.61
CA VAL A 12 23.49 48.23 -42.23
C VAL A 12 24.47 49.32 -41.75
N ALA A 13 25.52 49.65 -42.52
CA ALA A 13 26.59 50.56 -42.13
C ALA A 13 26.09 51.91 -41.58
N ASN A 14 25.07 52.49 -42.20
CA ASN A 14 24.54 53.79 -41.82
C ASN A 14 23.78 53.75 -40.49
N LEU A 15 23.15 52.61 -40.17
CA LEU A 15 22.38 52.42 -38.93
C LEU A 15 23.23 51.86 -37.80
N TRP A 16 24.30 51.11 -38.09
CA TRP A 16 25.04 50.28 -37.12
C TRP A 16 25.48 51.02 -35.84
N ASN A 17 25.99 52.24 -35.98
CA ASN A 17 26.48 53.04 -34.85
C ASN A 17 25.47 54.08 -34.35
N THR A 18 24.29 54.16 -34.96
CA THR A 18 23.25 55.11 -34.54
C THR A 18 22.61 54.65 -33.25
N ARG A 19 22.21 55.62 -32.42
CA ARG A 19 21.40 55.35 -31.24
C ARG A 19 19.98 55.13 -31.67
N ILE A 20 19.33 54.17 -31.03
CA ILE A 20 17.99 53.72 -31.40
C ILE A 20 16.91 54.67 -30.85
N CYS A 21 17.17 55.27 -29.69
CA CYS A 21 16.24 56.18 -29.00
C CYS A 21 16.90 57.54 -28.70
N ARG A 22 16.11 58.61 -28.81
CA ARG A 22 16.43 59.95 -28.25
C ARG A 22 15.53 60.18 -27.05
N ARG A 23 16.13 60.48 -25.90
CA ARG A 23 15.39 60.77 -24.66
C ARG A 23 15.14 62.27 -24.53
N GLN A 24 13.88 62.67 -24.34
CA GLN A 24 13.50 64.04 -24.04
C GLN A 24 12.37 64.05 -23.00
N ASN A 25 12.58 64.70 -21.85
CA ASN A 25 11.59 64.88 -20.78
C ASN A 25 10.85 63.60 -20.34
N ASN A 26 11.58 62.53 -20.00
CA ASN A 26 11.05 61.20 -19.62
C ASN A 26 10.22 60.48 -20.70
N LEU A 27 10.28 60.93 -21.95
CA LEU A 27 9.77 60.21 -23.12
C LEU A 27 10.94 59.79 -24.01
N ALA A 28 10.86 58.58 -24.57
CA ALA A 28 11.77 58.11 -25.59
C ALA A 28 11.11 58.25 -26.97
N PHE A 29 11.84 58.85 -27.91
CA PHE A 29 11.42 58.99 -29.30
C PHE A 29 12.32 58.14 -30.19
N ASN A 30 11.74 57.64 -31.28
CA ASN A 30 12.48 56.93 -32.31
C ASN A 30 13.57 57.85 -32.88
N ALA A 31 14.82 57.38 -32.86
CA ALA A 31 15.97 58.10 -33.39
C ALA A 31 16.45 57.56 -34.74
N LEU A 32 15.87 56.45 -35.20
CA LEU A 32 16.18 55.82 -36.48
C LEU A 32 15.31 56.46 -37.59
N PRO A 33 15.91 56.88 -38.72
CA PRO A 33 15.15 57.37 -39.86
C PRO A 33 14.36 56.23 -40.51
N MET A 34 13.03 56.37 -40.53
CA MET A 34 12.14 55.30 -40.96
C MET A 34 12.32 54.92 -42.44
N GLU A 35 12.65 55.88 -43.31
CA GLU A 35 12.96 55.62 -44.72
C GLU A 35 14.19 54.70 -44.90
N GLU A 36 15.22 54.86 -44.07
CA GLU A 36 16.39 53.97 -44.12
C GLU A 36 16.08 52.59 -43.54
N VAL A 37 15.25 52.53 -42.49
CA VAL A 37 14.76 51.28 -41.90
C VAL A 37 13.97 50.47 -42.92
N GLU A 38 13.04 51.08 -43.66
CA GLU A 38 12.24 50.40 -44.70
C GLU A 38 13.11 49.86 -45.84
N ASN A 39 14.09 50.65 -46.30
CA ASN A 39 15.05 50.21 -47.29
C ASN A 39 15.83 48.98 -46.80
N VAL A 40 16.32 49.01 -45.56
CA VAL A 40 17.06 47.88 -44.98
C VAL A 40 16.16 46.65 -44.79
N ILE A 41 14.88 46.82 -44.42
CA ILE A 41 13.90 45.72 -44.36
C ILE A 41 13.73 45.08 -45.74
N GLN A 42 13.61 45.88 -46.81
CA GLN A 42 13.46 45.38 -48.17
C GLN A 42 14.69 44.60 -48.63
N TYR A 43 15.90 45.12 -48.38
CA TYR A 43 17.15 44.47 -48.75
C TYR A 43 17.40 43.18 -47.96
N THR A 44 17.15 43.19 -46.64
CA THR A 44 17.30 42.00 -45.79
C THR A 44 16.25 40.94 -46.10
N GLY A 45 15.01 41.33 -46.38
CA GLY A 45 13.94 40.42 -46.81
C GLY A 45 14.24 39.78 -48.18
N ALA A 46 14.72 40.55 -49.15
CA ALA A 46 15.16 40.03 -50.45
C ALA A 46 16.34 39.06 -50.32
N LEU A 47 17.29 39.34 -49.42
CA LEU A 47 18.41 38.46 -49.12
C LEU A 47 17.95 37.15 -48.50
N LEU A 48 17.05 37.18 -47.51
CA LEU A 48 16.47 35.97 -46.90
C LEU A 48 15.67 35.14 -47.90
N ALA A 49 14.88 35.80 -48.76
CA ALA A 49 14.14 35.13 -49.82
C ALA A 49 15.07 34.47 -50.85
N ALA A 50 16.19 35.12 -51.20
CA ALA A 50 17.21 34.55 -52.06
C ALA A 50 17.91 33.35 -51.40
N ILE A 51 18.26 33.45 -50.11
CA ILE A 51 18.87 32.35 -49.34
C ILE A 51 17.98 31.10 -49.36
N LYS A 52 16.67 31.26 -49.08
CA LYS A 52 15.70 30.16 -49.10
C LYS A 52 15.42 29.63 -50.52
N ARG A 53 15.24 30.52 -51.51
CA ARG A 53 14.89 30.13 -52.89
C ARG A 53 16.01 29.36 -53.59
N TYR A 54 17.26 29.72 -53.33
CA TYR A 54 18.42 29.08 -53.95
C TYR A 54 19.04 27.98 -53.07
N ASN A 55 18.41 27.65 -51.93
CA ASN A 55 18.86 26.57 -51.04
C ASN A 55 20.36 26.67 -50.71
N LEU A 56 20.84 27.91 -50.51
CA LEU A 56 22.27 28.24 -50.37
C LEU A 56 22.91 27.64 -49.10
N LEU A 57 22.11 26.99 -48.25
CA LEU A 57 22.47 26.41 -46.97
C LEU A 57 22.28 24.87 -46.92
N THR A 58 21.84 24.24 -48.01
CA THR A 58 21.63 22.78 -48.07
C THR A 58 22.81 22.04 -48.69
N TYR A 59 23.22 20.98 -48.00
CA TYR A 59 24.22 20.00 -48.40
C TYR A 59 23.73 19.18 -49.62
N ASN A 60 24.47 19.22 -50.73
CA ASN A 60 24.37 18.18 -51.76
C ASN A 60 25.30 17.03 -51.36
N SER A 61 24.73 15.95 -50.85
CA SER A 61 25.42 14.78 -50.30
C SER A 61 26.26 13.96 -51.27
N GLU A 62 26.32 14.34 -52.54
CA GLU A 62 26.90 13.50 -53.59
C GLU A 62 28.38 13.79 -53.88
N SER A 63 28.99 14.81 -53.28
CA SER A 63 30.38 15.17 -53.59
C SER A 63 31.38 14.78 -52.50
N LYS A 64 31.80 13.51 -52.59
CA LYS A 64 33.14 12.96 -52.35
C LYS A 64 33.73 12.94 -50.92
N ILE A 65 34.37 11.81 -50.66
CA ILE A 65 35.26 11.45 -49.56
C ILE A 65 36.30 12.56 -49.34
N PHE A 66 36.28 13.21 -48.18
CA PHE A 66 37.25 14.22 -47.77
C PHE A 66 37.88 13.86 -46.41
N ASP A 67 39.16 14.20 -46.25
CA ASP A 67 39.93 14.07 -45.00
C ASP A 67 39.22 14.71 -43.79
N GLN A 68 39.44 14.16 -42.58
CA GLN A 68 38.82 14.64 -41.33
C GLN A 68 39.00 16.14 -41.06
N GLU A 69 40.09 16.75 -41.54
CA GLU A 69 40.32 18.20 -41.42
C GLU A 69 39.42 19.03 -42.35
N ASN A 70 39.13 18.53 -43.55
CA ASN A 70 38.22 19.17 -44.49
C ASN A 70 36.76 19.09 -44.02
N VAL A 71 36.40 18.00 -43.33
CA VAL A 71 35.08 17.89 -42.67
C VAL A 71 34.93 18.93 -41.56
N ARG A 72 35.97 19.12 -40.72
CA ARG A 72 35.94 20.15 -39.65
C ARG A 72 35.89 21.58 -40.19
N ALA A 73 36.65 21.88 -41.24
CA ALA A 73 36.63 23.18 -41.89
C ALA A 73 35.24 23.47 -42.51
N TYR A 74 34.62 22.45 -43.10
CA TYR A 74 33.29 22.55 -43.68
C TYR A 74 32.19 22.68 -42.63
N ASP A 75 32.27 21.92 -41.52
CA ASP A 75 31.36 22.06 -40.38
C ASP A 75 31.44 23.47 -39.77
N ALA A 76 32.65 24.04 -39.68
CA ALA A 76 32.85 25.41 -39.23
C ALA A 76 32.26 26.43 -40.21
N GLU A 77 32.39 26.20 -41.52
CA GLU A 77 31.79 27.03 -42.57
C GLU A 77 30.26 27.00 -42.49
N LEU A 78 29.67 25.81 -42.39
CA LEU A 78 28.21 25.63 -42.27
C LEU A 78 27.66 26.31 -41.01
N ARG A 79 28.32 26.15 -39.86
CA ARG A 79 27.95 26.86 -38.63
C ARG A 79 28.03 28.38 -38.81
N SER A 80 29.08 28.89 -39.44
CA SER A 80 29.19 30.33 -39.71
C SER A 80 28.11 30.84 -40.65
N LEU A 81 27.65 30.03 -41.60
CA LEU A 81 26.54 30.37 -42.50
C LEU A 81 25.19 30.32 -41.79
N GLN A 82 24.97 29.35 -40.91
CA GLN A 82 23.76 29.27 -40.07
C GLN A 82 23.68 30.44 -39.09
N GLU A 83 24.78 30.81 -38.44
CA GLU A 83 24.83 31.99 -37.57
C GLU A 83 24.63 33.30 -38.36
N TYR A 84 25.14 33.35 -39.60
CA TYR A 84 24.87 34.48 -40.49
C TYR A 84 23.40 34.59 -40.87
N GLU A 85 22.76 33.49 -41.32
CA GLU A 85 21.33 33.46 -41.63
C GLU A 85 20.51 33.89 -40.42
N ARG A 86 20.86 33.38 -39.23
CA ARG A 86 20.23 33.77 -37.97
C ARG A 86 20.41 35.26 -37.67
N MET A 87 21.59 35.82 -37.89
CA MET A 87 21.86 37.25 -37.71
C MET A 87 21.03 38.11 -38.68
N VAL A 88 20.95 37.72 -39.96
CA VAL A 88 20.12 38.42 -40.96
C VAL A 88 18.65 38.34 -40.58
N THR A 89 18.19 37.18 -40.12
CA THR A 89 16.81 36.96 -39.65
C THR A 89 16.51 37.83 -38.44
N ASN A 90 17.35 37.82 -37.41
CA ASN A 90 17.19 38.68 -36.23
C ASN A 90 17.18 40.17 -36.62
N THR A 91 18.04 40.58 -37.57
CA THR A 91 18.09 41.97 -38.06
C THR A 91 16.78 42.36 -38.75
N HIS A 92 16.27 41.48 -39.62
CA HIS A 92 15.02 41.70 -40.35
C HIS A 92 13.82 41.77 -39.40
N GLU A 93 13.70 40.80 -38.48
CA GLU A 93 12.61 40.74 -37.51
C GLU A 93 12.66 41.90 -36.52
N PHE A 94 13.85 42.31 -36.05
CA PHE A 94 13.99 43.49 -35.18
C PHE A 94 13.52 44.77 -35.88
N LEU A 95 13.88 44.96 -37.15
CA LEU A 95 13.46 46.15 -37.90
C LEU A 95 11.95 46.15 -38.19
N ASN A 96 11.35 44.99 -38.47
CA ASN A 96 9.90 44.87 -38.60
C ASN A 96 9.20 45.17 -37.26
N LEU A 97 9.72 44.65 -36.14
CA LEU A 97 9.22 45.00 -34.82
C LEU A 97 9.36 46.52 -34.55
N TRP A 98 10.48 47.12 -34.94
CA TRP A 98 10.73 48.56 -34.80
C TRP A 98 9.73 49.40 -35.61
N ARG A 99 9.39 48.95 -36.82
CA ARG A 99 8.32 49.55 -37.63
C ARG A 99 6.97 49.51 -36.91
N ILE A 100 6.59 48.35 -36.40
CA ILE A 100 5.33 48.18 -35.65
C ILE A 100 5.33 49.11 -34.41
N LEU A 101 6.44 49.18 -33.69
CA LEU A 101 6.60 50.06 -32.53
C LEU A 101 6.41 51.55 -32.86
N ASP A 102 6.89 52.00 -34.02
CA ASP A 102 6.74 53.39 -34.48
C ASP A 102 5.28 53.70 -34.85
N GLU A 103 4.61 52.79 -35.56
CA GLU A 103 3.19 52.90 -35.95
C GLU A 103 2.25 52.98 -34.72
N HIS A 104 2.59 52.31 -33.63
CA HIS A 104 1.78 52.20 -32.41
C HIS A 104 2.17 53.19 -31.30
N GLN A 105 2.64 54.39 -31.67
CA GLN A 105 2.99 55.47 -30.73
C GLN A 105 4.08 55.08 -29.73
N PHE A 106 5.29 54.87 -30.23
CA PHE A 106 6.50 54.47 -29.47
C PHE A 106 6.65 55.08 -28.07
N HIS A 107 6.38 56.38 -27.92
CA HIS A 107 6.49 57.10 -26.65
C HIS A 107 5.59 56.53 -25.53
N VAL A 108 4.40 56.02 -25.86
CA VAL A 108 3.48 55.39 -24.89
C VAL A 108 3.98 54.00 -24.49
N LEU A 109 4.44 53.22 -25.47
CA LEU A 109 4.97 51.87 -25.25
C LEU A 109 6.22 51.88 -24.37
N THR A 110 7.06 52.90 -24.52
CA THR A 110 8.29 53.03 -23.71
C THR A 110 8.02 53.27 -22.23
N GLN A 111 6.84 53.78 -21.86
CA GLN A 111 6.44 53.95 -20.45
C GLN A 111 5.97 52.64 -19.80
N LEU A 112 5.63 51.62 -20.61
CA LEU A 112 5.20 50.30 -20.13
C LEU A 112 6.36 49.32 -19.94
N LEU A 113 7.59 49.74 -20.28
CA LEU A 113 8.81 48.96 -20.11
C LEU A 113 9.33 49.04 -18.66
N PRO A 114 10.05 48.02 -18.18
CA PRO A 114 10.74 48.07 -16.89
C PRO A 114 11.74 49.23 -16.81
N ASP A 115 11.88 49.86 -15.64
CA ASP A 115 12.76 51.02 -15.42
C ASP A 115 14.23 50.73 -15.79
N ASP A 116 14.68 49.48 -15.57
CA ASP A 116 16.03 49.02 -15.91
C ASP A 116 16.30 49.12 -17.42
N VAL A 117 15.36 48.64 -18.24
CA VAL A 117 15.49 48.66 -19.70
C VAL A 117 15.21 50.04 -20.26
N PHE A 118 14.24 50.76 -19.69
CA PHE A 118 13.97 52.17 -20.02
C PHE A 118 15.20 53.07 -19.78
N SER A 119 15.93 52.85 -18.70
CA SER A 119 17.15 53.62 -18.38
C SER A 119 18.30 53.31 -19.36
N GLY A 120 18.42 52.07 -19.80
CA GLY A 120 19.44 51.62 -20.75
C GLY A 120 19.19 52.07 -22.20
N LEU A 121 17.93 52.19 -22.61
CA LEU A 121 17.49 52.46 -23.99
C LEU A 121 18.12 53.71 -24.64
N GLY A 122 18.45 54.75 -23.86
CA GLY A 122 19.09 55.97 -24.37
C GLY A 122 20.55 55.81 -24.81
N ASN A 123 21.21 54.72 -24.41
CA ASN A 123 22.61 54.44 -24.69
C ASN A 123 22.83 53.26 -25.65
N VAL A 124 21.77 52.52 -25.99
CA VAL A 124 21.86 51.36 -26.89
C VAL A 124 22.04 51.83 -28.33
N THR A 125 23.09 51.33 -28.99
CA THR A 125 23.28 51.48 -30.44
C THR A 125 22.58 50.36 -31.20
N PHE A 126 22.28 50.59 -32.48
CA PHE A 126 21.65 49.59 -33.34
C PHE A 126 22.42 48.25 -33.35
N ALA A 127 23.76 48.31 -33.40
CA ALA A 127 24.61 47.13 -33.28
C ALA A 127 24.39 46.36 -31.96
N GLN A 128 24.30 47.08 -30.84
CA GLN A 128 24.06 46.47 -29.53
C GLN A 128 22.66 45.88 -29.42
N ALA A 129 21.65 46.50 -30.05
CA ALA A 129 20.31 45.92 -30.08
C ALA A 129 20.22 44.67 -30.94
N ILE A 130 20.89 44.57 -32.10
CA ILE A 130 20.89 43.31 -32.87
C ILE A 130 21.60 42.19 -32.10
N LEU A 131 22.69 42.50 -31.41
CA LEU A 131 23.46 41.52 -30.64
C LEU A 131 22.74 41.08 -29.35
N THR A 132 22.04 42.00 -28.68
CA THR A 132 21.25 41.75 -27.45
C THR A 132 19.76 41.54 -27.76
N CYS A 133 19.43 41.28 -29.02
CA CYS A 133 18.09 41.46 -29.60
C CYS A 133 16.99 40.71 -28.85
N LYS A 134 17.26 39.50 -28.35
CA LYS A 134 16.19 38.64 -27.86
C LYS A 134 15.52 39.14 -26.59
N GLU A 135 16.28 39.72 -25.66
CA GLU A 135 15.74 40.14 -24.37
C GLU A 135 14.96 41.46 -24.50
N THR A 136 15.55 42.45 -25.17
CA THR A 136 14.92 43.76 -25.38
C THR A 136 13.71 43.68 -26.31
N SER A 137 13.79 42.91 -27.40
CA SER A 137 12.66 42.73 -28.30
C SER A 137 11.50 41.97 -27.65
N ALA A 138 11.77 40.99 -26.78
CA ALA A 138 10.72 40.30 -26.03
C ALA A 138 9.98 41.24 -25.07
N GLU A 139 10.69 42.18 -24.44
CA GLU A 139 10.06 43.22 -23.61
C GLU A 139 9.23 44.20 -24.43
N PHE A 140 9.71 44.62 -25.60
CA PHE A 140 8.94 45.45 -26.52
C PHE A 140 7.66 44.77 -27.00
N VAL A 141 7.76 43.49 -27.39
CA VAL A 141 6.58 42.67 -27.72
C VAL A 141 5.64 42.62 -26.53
N THR A 142 6.15 42.36 -25.32
CA THR A 142 5.33 42.34 -24.10
C THR A 142 4.65 43.68 -23.82
N ALA A 143 5.34 44.81 -24.07
CA ALA A 143 4.80 46.15 -23.89
C ALA A 143 3.70 46.49 -24.90
N ILE A 144 3.90 46.17 -26.19
CA ILE A 144 2.87 46.31 -27.23
C ILE A 144 1.64 45.48 -26.84
N VAL A 145 1.86 44.21 -26.51
CA VAL A 145 0.78 43.30 -26.12
C VAL A 145 0.02 43.87 -24.94
N LYS A 146 0.71 44.24 -23.85
CA LYS A 146 0.11 44.81 -22.64
C LYS A 146 -0.71 46.08 -22.91
N HIS A 147 -0.26 46.93 -23.82
CA HIS A 147 -0.97 48.16 -24.16
C HIS A 147 -2.36 47.90 -24.76
N TYR A 148 -2.49 46.84 -25.55
CA TYR A 148 -3.72 46.50 -26.25
C TYR A 148 -4.57 45.43 -25.56
N ILE A 149 -4.14 44.87 -24.42
CA ILE A 149 -4.97 43.94 -23.62
C ILE A 149 -6.29 44.63 -23.24
N GLY A 150 -7.38 44.27 -23.93
CA GLY A 150 -8.73 44.81 -23.71
C GLY A 150 -9.50 45.20 -24.97
N ASP A 151 -8.83 45.34 -26.13
CA ASP A 151 -9.47 45.57 -27.42
C ASP A 151 -9.27 44.35 -28.35
N GLU A 152 -10.30 43.52 -28.47
CA GLU A 152 -10.25 42.23 -29.19
C GLU A 152 -9.88 42.42 -30.67
N ALA A 153 -10.32 43.52 -31.29
CA ALA A 153 -10.12 43.75 -32.72
C ALA A 153 -8.66 44.10 -33.03
N THR A 154 -8.06 45.00 -32.23
CA THR A 154 -6.66 45.43 -32.45
C THR A 154 -5.67 44.36 -31.99
N THR A 155 -5.99 43.61 -30.92
CA THR A 155 -5.15 42.52 -30.41
C THR A 155 -5.04 41.37 -31.42
N ALA A 156 -6.12 41.01 -32.10
CA ALA A 156 -6.09 39.99 -33.14
C ALA A 156 -5.24 40.40 -34.36
N VAL A 157 -5.34 41.67 -34.79
CA VAL A 157 -4.56 42.20 -35.92
C VAL A 157 -3.07 42.27 -35.57
N ILE A 158 -2.73 42.77 -34.37
CA ILE A 158 -1.33 42.89 -33.93
C ILE A 158 -0.71 41.51 -33.72
N SER A 159 -1.42 40.56 -33.11
CA SER A 159 -0.90 39.20 -32.92
C SER A 159 -0.67 38.48 -34.24
N GLN A 160 -1.54 38.65 -35.24
CA GLN A 160 -1.31 38.12 -36.58
C GLN A 160 -0.09 38.77 -37.23
N ARG A 161 0.02 40.10 -37.18
CA ARG A 161 1.13 40.85 -37.76
C ARG A 161 2.48 40.51 -37.11
N LEU A 162 2.54 40.38 -35.79
CA LEU A 162 3.74 39.94 -35.07
C LEU A 162 4.13 38.50 -35.43
N THR A 163 3.15 37.60 -35.64
CA THR A 163 3.43 36.20 -36.02
C THR A 163 3.94 36.11 -37.47
N GLU A 164 3.44 36.95 -38.37
CA GLU A 164 3.84 37.00 -39.79
C GLU A 164 5.18 37.70 -40.00
N GLU A 165 5.40 38.84 -39.32
CA GLU A 165 6.57 39.69 -39.53
C GLU A 165 7.77 39.35 -38.62
N CYS A 166 7.54 38.73 -37.46
CA CYS A 166 8.55 38.43 -36.43
C CYS A 166 8.43 37.01 -35.83
N PRO A 167 8.49 35.93 -36.64
CA PRO A 167 8.20 34.57 -36.17
C PRO A 167 9.21 33.99 -35.17
N SER A 168 10.45 34.47 -35.11
CA SER A 168 11.44 34.00 -34.13
C SER A 168 11.29 34.70 -32.77
N LEU A 169 10.69 35.90 -32.75
CA LEU A 169 10.46 36.70 -31.54
C LEU A 169 9.06 36.48 -30.94
N PHE A 170 8.05 36.30 -31.79
CA PHE A 170 6.68 36.02 -31.39
C PHE A 170 6.15 34.80 -32.13
N THR A 171 6.12 33.67 -31.44
CA THR A 171 5.73 32.41 -32.08
C THR A 171 4.20 32.29 -32.15
N SER A 172 3.70 31.42 -33.04
CA SER A 172 2.29 31.07 -33.07
C SER A 172 1.77 30.51 -31.74
N GLN A 173 2.65 29.99 -30.88
CA GLN A 173 2.28 29.53 -29.55
C GLN A 173 2.10 30.70 -28.58
N ASP A 174 2.94 31.74 -28.68
CA ASP A 174 2.79 32.97 -27.89
C ASP A 174 1.49 33.70 -28.25
N ALA A 175 1.09 33.68 -29.53
CA ALA A 175 -0.21 34.18 -29.98
C ALA A 175 -1.40 33.47 -29.32
N HIS A 176 -1.31 32.16 -29.11
CA HIS A 176 -2.34 31.39 -28.40
C HIS A 176 -2.34 31.67 -26.90
N ILE A 177 -1.17 31.84 -26.26
CA ILE A 177 -1.07 32.23 -24.84
C ILE A 177 -1.70 33.61 -24.63
N LEU A 178 -1.45 34.54 -25.55
CA LEU A 178 -2.01 35.89 -25.51
C LEU A 178 -3.53 35.87 -25.67
N LYS A 179 -4.06 35.14 -26.64
CA LYS A 179 -5.53 34.96 -26.79
C LYS A 179 -6.14 34.31 -25.55
N ALA A 180 -5.45 33.33 -24.95
CA ALA A 180 -5.89 32.73 -23.72
C ALA A 180 -5.88 33.72 -22.54
N SER A 181 -4.83 34.53 -22.40
CA SER A 181 -4.70 35.52 -21.32
C SER A 181 -5.73 36.64 -21.45
N GLU A 182 -6.08 37.02 -22.67
CA GLU A 182 -7.16 37.95 -22.99
C GLU A 182 -8.51 37.39 -22.56
N HIS A 183 -8.86 36.16 -22.96
CA HIS A 183 -10.09 35.51 -22.52
C HIS A 183 -10.13 35.28 -20.99
N ILE A 184 -8.99 35.06 -20.35
CA ILE A 184 -8.83 35.02 -18.89
C ILE A 184 -9.12 36.40 -18.27
N ALA A 185 -8.62 37.49 -18.86
CA ALA A 185 -8.89 38.85 -18.40
C ALA A 185 -10.37 39.20 -18.54
N ILE A 186 -11.02 38.81 -19.65
CA ILE A 186 -12.46 38.94 -19.86
C ILE A 186 -13.23 38.11 -18.81
N ALA A 187 -12.82 36.88 -18.55
CA ALA A 187 -13.45 36.02 -17.54
C ALA A 187 -13.32 36.56 -16.11
N LYS A 188 -12.34 37.44 -15.83
CA LYS A 188 -12.21 38.13 -14.54
C LYS A 188 -13.17 39.31 -14.39
N SER A 189 -13.47 40.02 -15.48
CA SER A 189 -14.39 41.17 -15.44
C SER A 189 -15.86 40.76 -15.46
N LEU A 190 -16.17 39.54 -15.96
CA LEU A 190 -17.52 39.01 -16.00
C LEU A 190 -18.01 38.43 -14.65
N PRO A 191 -19.30 38.60 -14.29
CA PRO A 191 -19.88 37.96 -13.11
C PRO A 191 -19.98 36.44 -13.27
N LEU A 192 -20.20 35.73 -12.15
CA LEU A 192 -20.44 34.28 -12.13
C LEU A 192 -21.67 33.93 -12.99
N GLY A 193 -21.46 33.23 -14.11
CA GLY A 193 -22.52 32.86 -15.05
C GLY A 193 -22.00 32.08 -16.26
N HIS A 194 -22.91 31.73 -17.18
CA HIS A 194 -22.59 30.94 -18.38
C HIS A 194 -21.60 31.63 -19.32
N GLU A 195 -21.65 32.95 -19.42
CA GLU A 195 -20.75 33.73 -20.28
C GLU A 195 -19.31 33.68 -19.78
N ARG A 196 -19.11 33.76 -18.45
CA ARG A 196 -17.82 33.54 -17.81
C ARG A 196 -17.29 32.13 -18.07
N GLN A 197 -18.13 31.11 -17.93
CA GLN A 197 -17.72 29.73 -18.21
C GLN A 197 -17.33 29.52 -19.68
N ARG A 198 -18.03 30.15 -20.63
CA ARG A 198 -17.67 30.11 -22.05
C ARG A 198 -16.31 30.77 -22.30
N ALA A 199 -16.04 31.93 -21.70
CA ALA A 199 -14.74 32.60 -21.82
C ALA A 199 -13.60 31.74 -21.26
N ILE A 200 -13.82 31.09 -20.11
CA ILE A 200 -12.87 30.13 -19.52
C ILE A 200 -12.64 28.95 -20.46
N GLN A 201 -13.69 28.34 -21.01
CA GLN A 201 -13.57 27.20 -21.92
C GLN A 201 -12.75 27.56 -23.16
N THR A 202 -13.04 28.71 -23.78
CA THR A 202 -12.29 29.20 -24.95
C THR A 202 -10.82 29.44 -24.61
N ALA A 203 -10.53 30.03 -23.44
CA ALA A 203 -9.16 30.21 -22.97
C ALA A 203 -8.43 28.86 -22.81
N VAL A 204 -9.08 27.88 -22.18
CA VAL A 204 -8.53 26.53 -21.98
C VAL A 204 -8.29 25.81 -23.31
N ASP A 205 -9.17 25.97 -24.29
CA ASP A 205 -9.00 25.37 -25.62
C ASP A 205 -7.78 25.96 -26.37
N PHE A 206 -7.46 27.24 -26.17
CA PHE A 206 -6.22 27.84 -26.68
C PHE A 206 -4.99 27.36 -25.90
N LEU A 207 -5.07 27.29 -24.57
CA LEU A 207 -3.97 26.77 -23.74
C LEU A 207 -3.64 25.32 -24.08
N ARG A 208 -4.66 24.49 -24.35
CA ARG A 208 -4.53 23.09 -24.79
C ARG A 208 -3.66 22.92 -26.03
N LYS A 209 -3.67 23.89 -26.94
CA LYS A 209 -2.86 23.84 -28.17
C LYS A 209 -1.37 24.12 -27.92
N CYS A 210 -1.01 24.69 -26.77
CA CYS A 210 0.36 25.17 -26.50
C CYS A 210 1.05 24.51 -25.30
N VAL A 211 0.39 23.56 -24.64
CA VAL A 211 0.77 22.99 -23.33
C VAL A 211 2.23 22.55 -23.18
N GLN A 212 2.92 22.14 -24.24
CA GLN A 212 4.30 21.61 -24.18
C GLN A 212 5.38 22.68 -23.85
N ARG A 213 5.18 23.94 -24.26
CA ARG A 213 6.22 24.98 -24.09
C ARG A 213 5.87 26.03 -23.04
N VAL A 214 4.63 26.06 -22.54
CA VAL A 214 4.23 27.10 -21.60
C VAL A 214 4.74 26.81 -20.19
N ASN A 215 5.07 27.88 -19.49
CA ASN A 215 5.28 27.86 -18.05
C ASN A 215 3.94 27.57 -17.34
N MET A 216 3.74 26.30 -16.96
CA MET A 216 2.53 25.86 -16.28
C MET A 216 2.33 26.54 -14.93
N GLY A 217 3.41 26.97 -14.26
CA GLY A 217 3.30 27.73 -13.00
C GLY A 217 2.50 29.03 -13.18
N LEU A 218 2.89 29.83 -14.18
CA LEU A 218 2.20 31.09 -14.48
C LEU A 218 0.74 30.88 -14.91
N ILE A 219 0.46 29.87 -15.74
CA ILE A 219 -0.92 29.53 -16.13
C ILE A 219 -1.73 29.09 -14.91
N CYS A 220 -1.18 28.23 -14.06
CA CYS A 220 -1.86 27.76 -12.86
C CYS A 220 -2.25 28.94 -11.97
N ASP A 221 -1.37 29.93 -11.80
CA ASP A 221 -1.67 31.11 -10.99
C ASP A 221 -2.76 32.00 -11.62
N LEU A 222 -2.78 32.14 -12.95
CA LEU A 222 -3.86 32.83 -13.66
C LEU A 222 -5.20 32.10 -13.54
N LEU A 223 -5.20 30.76 -13.61
CA LEU A 223 -6.41 29.94 -13.47
C LEU A 223 -6.93 29.90 -12.03
N LYS A 224 -6.03 29.88 -11.03
CA LYS A 224 -6.39 30.02 -9.61
C LYS A 224 -7.16 31.32 -9.36
N GLN A 225 -6.72 32.44 -9.94
CA GLN A 225 -7.40 33.74 -9.80
C GLN A 225 -8.83 33.74 -10.37
N ILE A 226 -9.16 32.80 -11.27
CA ILE A 226 -10.49 32.66 -11.87
C ILE A 226 -11.31 31.57 -11.17
N ASN A 227 -10.73 30.82 -10.25
CA ASN A 227 -11.29 29.62 -9.62
C ASN A 227 -11.58 28.47 -10.61
N ALA A 228 -10.84 28.40 -11.72
CA ALA A 228 -10.95 27.35 -12.73
C ALA A 228 -9.94 26.22 -12.46
N TYR A 229 -10.19 25.45 -11.40
CA TYR A 229 -9.27 24.41 -10.94
C TYR A 229 -9.36 23.10 -11.73
N ASP A 230 -10.55 22.81 -12.28
CA ASP A 230 -10.81 21.74 -13.24
C ASP A 230 -9.91 21.84 -14.48
N ALA A 231 -9.76 23.06 -15.01
CA ALA A 231 -8.90 23.36 -16.14
C ALA A 231 -7.41 23.08 -15.85
N ILE A 232 -6.96 23.28 -14.61
CA ILE A 232 -5.57 23.00 -14.20
C ILE A 232 -5.29 21.51 -14.30
N ALA A 233 -6.20 20.68 -13.79
CA ALA A 233 -6.10 19.23 -13.88
C ALA A 233 -6.06 18.76 -15.34
N ASP A 234 -6.93 19.31 -16.18
CA ASP A 234 -6.99 18.98 -17.60
C ASP A 234 -5.71 19.30 -18.36
N LEU A 235 -5.19 20.52 -18.18
CA LEU A 235 -3.97 20.95 -18.85
C LEU A 235 -2.76 20.14 -18.36
N ALA A 236 -2.71 19.81 -17.06
CA ALA A 236 -1.65 18.97 -16.50
C ALA A 236 -1.68 17.53 -17.05
N LEU A 237 -2.87 16.91 -17.13
CA LEU A 237 -3.04 15.57 -17.71
C LEU A 237 -2.69 15.56 -19.20
N GLN A 238 -3.10 16.59 -19.94
CA GLN A 238 -2.75 16.71 -21.36
C GLN A 238 -1.25 16.95 -21.57
N ARG A 239 -0.60 17.70 -20.68
CA ARG A 239 0.86 17.85 -20.71
C ARG A 239 1.56 16.51 -20.49
N ALA A 240 1.14 15.76 -19.47
CA ALA A 240 1.71 14.46 -19.15
C ALA A 240 1.59 13.47 -20.32
N PHE A 241 0.45 13.47 -21.01
CA PHE A 241 0.25 12.66 -22.21
C PHE A 241 1.17 13.07 -23.37
N ASN A 242 1.33 14.39 -23.59
CA ASN A 242 2.13 14.93 -24.69
C ASN A 242 3.64 14.82 -24.47
N GLU A 243 4.12 14.86 -23.22
CA GLU A 243 5.55 14.71 -22.87
C GLU A 243 6.02 13.25 -22.92
N ASP A 244 5.11 12.29 -22.71
CA ASP A 244 5.40 10.84 -22.85
C ASP A 244 4.28 10.11 -23.64
N PRO A 245 4.25 10.27 -24.98
CA PRO A 245 3.29 9.58 -25.84
C PRO A 245 3.47 8.06 -25.87
N SER A 246 4.70 7.60 -25.63
CA SER A 246 5.06 6.17 -25.65
C SER A 246 4.77 5.46 -24.32
N LYS A 247 4.24 6.17 -23.31
CA LYS A 247 3.93 5.67 -21.96
C LYS A 247 5.11 4.94 -21.30
N ILE A 248 6.33 5.43 -21.56
CA ILE A 248 7.58 4.86 -21.04
C ILE A 248 7.58 4.88 -19.50
N ALA A 249 7.06 5.96 -18.90
CA ALA A 249 6.97 6.08 -17.45
C ALA A 249 6.02 5.04 -16.82
N VAL A 250 4.93 4.69 -17.52
CA VAL A 250 3.96 3.68 -17.04
C VAL A 250 4.58 2.28 -17.05
N ILE A 251 5.33 1.96 -18.11
CA ILE A 251 6.03 0.67 -18.23
C ILE A 251 7.09 0.57 -17.14
N ALA A 252 7.88 1.63 -16.93
CA ALA A 252 8.89 1.67 -15.88
C ALA A 252 8.31 1.45 -14.48
N TYR A 253 7.12 2.01 -14.20
CA TYR A 253 6.41 1.79 -12.94
C TYR A 253 5.97 0.34 -12.76
N ARG A 254 5.34 -0.26 -13.77
CA ARG A 254 4.82 -1.65 -13.70
C ARG A 254 5.93 -2.69 -13.54
N GLU A 255 7.06 -2.48 -14.20
CA GLU A 255 8.18 -3.42 -14.20
C GLU A 255 9.19 -3.14 -13.07
N SER A 256 8.93 -2.13 -12.21
CA SER A 256 9.85 -1.67 -11.16
C SER A 256 11.29 -1.49 -11.67
N ILE A 257 11.43 -1.02 -12.92
CA ILE A 257 12.74 -0.83 -13.53
C ILE A 257 13.41 0.33 -12.80
N SER A 258 14.54 0.03 -12.16
CA SER A 258 15.40 1.06 -11.57
C SER A 258 15.69 2.15 -12.60
N GLN A 259 15.65 3.42 -12.21
CA GLN A 259 15.85 4.62 -13.05
C GLN A 259 17.28 4.75 -13.63
N ILE A 260 17.84 3.68 -14.20
CA ILE A 260 19.20 3.58 -14.71
C ILE A 260 19.27 4.26 -16.08
N ASP A 261 18.23 4.14 -16.90
CA ASP A 261 18.17 4.81 -18.20
C ASP A 261 17.76 6.28 -18.03
N SER A 262 18.55 7.20 -18.61
CA SER A 262 18.30 8.64 -18.55
C SER A 262 16.95 9.00 -19.16
N LYS A 263 16.53 8.29 -20.21
CA LYS A 263 15.24 8.51 -20.86
C LYS A 263 14.05 8.19 -19.97
N VAL A 264 14.14 7.12 -19.18
CA VAL A 264 13.09 6.72 -18.23
C VAL A 264 13.00 7.74 -17.09
N ARG A 265 14.16 8.15 -16.56
CA ARG A 265 14.22 9.16 -15.49
C ARG A 265 13.63 10.49 -15.94
N ASP A 266 13.98 10.95 -17.15
CA ASP A 266 13.47 12.20 -17.69
C ASP A 266 11.96 12.14 -17.93
N ALA A 267 11.43 11.02 -18.45
CA ALA A 267 9.99 10.83 -18.65
C ALA A 267 9.21 10.84 -17.32
N VAL A 268 9.71 10.12 -16.30
CA VAL A 268 9.11 10.10 -14.95
C VAL A 268 9.17 11.48 -14.30
N ALA A 269 10.30 12.17 -14.39
CA ALA A 269 10.47 13.51 -13.81
C ALA A 269 9.52 14.51 -14.45
N LYS A 270 9.42 14.54 -15.78
CA LYS A 270 8.52 15.43 -16.51
C LYS A 270 7.04 15.18 -16.19
N ARG A 271 6.62 13.91 -16.11
CA ARG A 271 5.25 13.58 -15.67
C ARG A 271 5.01 13.98 -14.22
N GLY A 272 5.97 13.71 -13.33
CA GLY A 272 5.91 14.12 -11.93
C GLY A 272 5.77 15.64 -11.76
N GLU A 273 6.49 16.45 -12.54
CA GLU A 273 6.33 17.90 -12.54
C GLU A 273 4.92 18.33 -12.95
N CYS A 274 4.30 17.64 -13.92
CA CYS A 274 2.92 17.90 -14.33
C CYS A 274 1.94 17.61 -13.19
N TYR A 275 2.05 16.46 -12.54
CA TYR A 275 1.16 16.08 -11.43
C TYR A 275 1.38 16.95 -10.19
N ARG A 276 2.60 17.45 -9.96
CA ARG A 276 2.88 18.41 -8.89
C ARG A 276 2.02 19.67 -8.98
N HIS A 277 1.65 20.12 -10.17
CA HIS A 277 0.74 21.25 -10.34
C HIS A 277 -0.69 20.91 -9.86
N ILE A 278 -1.13 19.66 -10.04
CA ILE A 278 -2.41 19.16 -9.52
C ILE A 278 -2.35 19.08 -7.99
N ASP A 279 -1.27 18.53 -7.43
CA ASP A 279 -1.08 18.43 -5.98
C ASP A 279 -1.07 19.82 -5.33
N ASN A 280 -0.36 20.79 -5.91
CA ASN A 280 -0.33 22.16 -5.42
C ASN A 280 -1.73 22.82 -5.45
N ALA A 281 -2.53 22.53 -6.47
CA ALA A 281 -3.90 23.04 -6.57
C ALA A 281 -4.81 22.39 -5.51
N LEU A 282 -4.68 21.09 -5.31
CA LEU A 282 -5.41 20.32 -4.30
C LEU A 282 -5.00 20.72 -2.87
N ASP A 283 -3.71 20.91 -2.60
CA ASP A 283 -3.17 21.37 -1.33
C ASP A 283 -3.67 22.77 -0.99
N TYR A 284 -3.68 23.69 -1.97
CA TYR A 284 -4.26 25.02 -1.77
C TYR A 284 -5.74 24.92 -1.39
N LEU A 285 -6.54 24.14 -2.12
CA LEU A 285 -7.97 23.95 -1.80
C LEU A 285 -8.16 23.29 -0.42
N GLN A 286 -7.34 22.31 -0.06
CA GLN A 286 -7.40 21.63 1.24
C GLN A 286 -7.03 22.56 2.39
N GLN A 287 -6.06 23.45 2.20
CA GLN A 287 -5.72 24.51 3.18
C GLN A 287 -6.89 25.49 3.35
N GLN A 288 -7.54 25.92 2.26
CA GLN A 288 -8.71 26.79 2.33
C GLN A 288 -9.88 26.13 3.08
N ILE A 289 -10.09 24.81 2.91
CA ILE A 289 -11.12 24.05 3.64
C ILE A 289 -10.79 23.96 5.14
N THR A 290 -9.51 23.74 5.47
CA THR A 290 -9.05 23.54 6.86
C THR A 290 -9.03 24.85 7.65
N ASN A 291 -8.74 25.98 7.00
CA ASN A 291 -8.62 27.30 7.64
C ASN A 291 -9.99 27.95 7.97
N GLY A 292 -11.12 27.40 7.52
CA GLY A 292 -12.46 27.96 7.80
C GLY A 292 -12.67 29.37 7.22
N ASN A 293 -13.67 30.10 7.74
CA ASN A 293 -14.19 31.39 7.22
C ASN A 293 -13.19 32.56 6.99
N GLY A 294 -11.88 32.35 7.13
CA GLY A 294 -10.82 33.31 6.79
C GLY A 294 -10.16 33.10 5.42
N GLY A 295 -10.59 32.10 4.64
CA GLY A 295 -10.08 31.83 3.29
C GLY A 295 -10.61 32.76 2.19
N GLU A 296 -9.84 32.98 1.12
CA GLU A 296 -10.24 33.75 -0.06
C GLU A 296 -11.43 33.12 -0.80
N ILE A 297 -11.67 31.82 -0.58
CA ILE A 297 -12.72 31.02 -1.21
C ILE A 297 -13.65 30.46 -0.13
N SER A 298 -14.96 30.55 -0.37
CA SER A 298 -15.97 29.94 0.51
C SER A 298 -15.81 28.41 0.59
N VAL A 299 -15.88 27.84 1.79
CA VAL A 299 -15.67 26.40 2.04
C VAL A 299 -16.52 25.49 1.13
N PRO A 300 -17.82 25.74 0.86
CA PRO A 300 -18.61 24.91 -0.05
C PRO A 300 -18.09 24.95 -1.51
N LEU A 301 -17.60 26.10 -1.96
CA LEU A 301 -17.04 26.24 -3.30
C LEU A 301 -15.68 25.52 -3.39
N ALA A 302 -14.83 25.64 -2.37
CA ALA A 302 -13.55 24.93 -2.32
C ALA A 302 -13.74 23.40 -2.33
N LEU A 303 -14.74 22.89 -1.60
CA LEU A 303 -15.12 21.47 -1.63
C LEU A 303 -15.60 21.03 -3.01
N SER A 304 -16.47 21.81 -3.65
CA SER A 304 -16.97 21.50 -4.99
C SER A 304 -15.85 21.50 -6.04
N GLN A 305 -14.91 22.45 -5.96
CA GLN A 305 -13.77 22.54 -6.87
C GLN A 305 -12.77 21.40 -6.67
N ARG A 306 -12.50 21.03 -5.41
CA ARG A 306 -11.69 19.85 -5.10
C ARG A 306 -12.33 18.59 -5.66
N ASP A 307 -13.62 18.39 -5.40
CA ASP A 307 -14.35 17.20 -5.86
C ASP A 307 -14.42 17.16 -7.40
N ALA A 308 -14.47 18.32 -8.08
CA ALA A 308 -14.36 18.42 -9.53
C ALA A 308 -12.98 17.98 -10.07
N ILE A 309 -11.88 18.42 -9.44
CA ILE A 309 -10.52 17.96 -9.80
C ILE A 309 -10.41 16.44 -9.61
N LEU A 310 -10.89 15.93 -8.45
CA LEU A 310 -10.86 14.50 -8.16
C LEU A 310 -11.63 13.71 -9.23
N GLN A 311 -12.83 14.13 -9.58
CA GLN A 311 -13.63 13.48 -10.61
C GLN A 311 -12.91 13.52 -11.96
N ARG A 312 -12.31 14.64 -12.34
CA ARG A 312 -11.63 14.80 -13.63
C ARG A 312 -10.42 13.90 -13.77
N VAL A 313 -9.63 13.77 -12.70
CA VAL A 313 -8.50 12.84 -12.67
C VAL A 313 -8.99 11.40 -12.72
N LEU A 314 -10.03 11.04 -11.95
CA LEU A 314 -10.58 9.67 -11.95
C LEU A 314 -11.26 9.26 -13.28
N GLU A 315 -11.74 10.23 -14.06
CA GLU A 315 -12.25 10.01 -15.43
C GLU A 315 -11.13 9.83 -16.46
N SER A 316 -9.89 10.16 -16.11
CA SER A 316 -8.75 10.01 -17.02
C SER A 316 -8.30 8.56 -17.16
N ASP A 317 -7.67 8.23 -18.28
CA ASP A 317 -7.10 6.90 -18.54
C ASP A 317 -5.61 6.81 -18.13
N ASP A 318 -5.09 7.78 -17.36
CA ASP A 318 -3.68 7.83 -16.97
C ASP A 318 -3.45 7.19 -15.60
N GLU A 319 -2.86 5.99 -15.61
CA GLU A 319 -2.56 5.18 -14.42
C GLU A 319 -1.66 5.92 -13.42
N LEU A 320 -0.64 6.65 -13.90
CA LEU A 320 0.29 7.37 -13.03
C LEU A 320 -0.36 8.59 -12.36
N ALA A 321 -1.30 9.25 -13.04
CA ALA A 321 -2.07 10.33 -12.45
C ALA A 321 -2.97 9.82 -11.32
N HIS A 322 -3.58 8.65 -11.50
CA HIS A 322 -4.37 8.00 -10.44
C HIS A 322 -3.50 7.64 -9.24
N ILE A 323 -2.30 7.08 -9.47
CA ILE A 323 -1.35 6.73 -8.40
C ILE A 323 -0.94 7.97 -7.59
N ASN A 324 -0.54 9.05 -8.25
CA ASN A 324 -0.17 10.29 -7.58
C ASN A 324 -1.35 10.86 -6.77
N LEU A 325 -2.57 10.79 -7.33
CA LEU A 325 -3.78 11.20 -6.63
C LEU A 325 -4.05 10.32 -5.40
N PHE A 326 -3.90 9.00 -5.51
CA PHE A 326 -4.10 8.09 -4.37
C PHE A 326 -3.12 8.39 -3.24
N GLN A 327 -1.84 8.60 -3.57
CA GLN A 327 -0.83 9.01 -2.59
C GLN A 327 -1.20 10.33 -1.90
N TRP A 328 -1.68 11.32 -2.67
CA TRP A 328 -2.16 12.59 -2.11
C TRP A 328 -3.39 12.42 -1.20
N MET A 329 -4.37 11.59 -1.61
CA MET A 329 -5.57 11.32 -0.83
C MET A 329 -5.25 10.58 0.48
N LEU A 330 -4.29 9.65 0.47
CA LEU A 330 -3.83 8.95 1.67
C LEU A 330 -3.11 9.89 2.64
N LYS A 331 -2.22 10.77 2.13
CA LYS A 331 -1.55 11.78 2.94
C LYS A 331 -2.53 12.71 3.67
N ASN A 332 -3.68 12.98 3.06
CA ASN A 332 -4.73 13.85 3.62
C ASN A 332 -5.83 13.07 4.36
N GLY A 333 -5.64 11.78 4.64
CA GLY A 333 -6.58 10.99 5.46
C GLY A 333 -7.93 10.71 4.81
N MET A 334 -8.04 10.77 3.48
CA MET A 334 -9.29 10.50 2.74
C MET A 334 -9.47 9.01 2.38
N GLU A 335 -9.05 8.12 3.27
CA GLU A 335 -9.13 6.66 3.10
C GLU A 335 -10.57 6.20 2.83
N ASP A 336 -11.54 6.70 3.61
CA ASP A 336 -12.95 6.32 3.48
C ASP A 336 -13.55 6.64 2.10
N ARG A 337 -13.04 7.68 1.41
CA ARG A 337 -13.50 8.03 0.06
C ARG A 337 -12.89 7.11 -1.00
N LEU A 338 -11.65 6.67 -0.80
CA LEU A 338 -11.00 5.66 -1.66
C LEU A 338 -11.67 4.28 -1.52
N LEU A 339 -12.11 3.94 -0.30
CA LEU A 339 -12.73 2.65 0.01
C LEU A 339 -14.18 2.51 -0.50
N LYS A 340 -14.92 3.61 -0.70
CA LYS A 340 -16.36 3.57 -1.07
C LYS A 340 -16.64 3.33 -2.55
N ARG A 341 -15.66 3.54 -3.43
CA ARG A 341 -15.84 3.46 -4.89
C ARG A 341 -14.79 2.49 -5.44
N GLN A 342 -15.19 1.57 -6.31
CA GLN A 342 -14.25 0.78 -7.09
C GLN A 342 -13.48 1.72 -8.03
N GLN A 343 -12.31 2.17 -7.59
CA GLN A 343 -11.45 3.04 -8.39
C GLN A 343 -10.60 2.18 -9.31
N ARG A 344 -10.55 2.55 -10.60
CA ARG A 344 -9.66 1.90 -11.57
C ARG A 344 -8.21 2.05 -11.11
N PHE A 345 -7.42 0.98 -11.22
CA PHE A 345 -5.98 0.91 -10.86
C PHE A 345 -5.63 0.97 -9.36
N PHE A 346 -6.59 1.20 -8.45
CA PHE A 346 -6.29 1.29 -7.01
C PHE A 346 -5.78 -0.03 -6.41
N GLU A 347 -6.34 -1.17 -6.83
CA GLU A 347 -5.87 -2.50 -6.43
C GLU A 347 -4.43 -2.75 -6.90
N GLN A 348 -4.11 -2.38 -8.15
CA GLN A 348 -2.79 -2.56 -8.74
C GLN A 348 -1.75 -1.68 -8.05
N PHE A 349 -2.11 -0.43 -7.72
CA PHE A 349 -1.29 0.48 -6.92
C PHE A 349 -0.97 -0.12 -5.54
N LEU A 350 -1.98 -0.57 -4.79
CA LEU A 350 -1.76 -1.15 -3.46
C LEU A 350 -0.92 -2.43 -3.53
N MET A 351 -1.16 -3.30 -4.52
CA MET A 351 -0.33 -4.49 -4.73
C MET A 351 1.12 -4.15 -5.07
N HIS A 352 1.36 -3.10 -5.87
CA HIS A 352 2.70 -2.64 -6.22
C HIS A 352 3.43 -2.09 -4.99
N GLU A 353 2.79 -1.18 -4.24
CA GLU A 353 3.34 -0.62 -3.00
C GLU A 353 3.69 -1.72 -1.99
N ILE A 354 2.85 -2.75 -1.85
CA ILE A 354 3.16 -3.85 -0.94
C ILE A 354 4.35 -4.70 -1.44
N ARG A 355 4.48 -4.93 -2.75
CA ARG A 355 5.62 -5.64 -3.34
C ARG A 355 6.94 -4.88 -3.19
N GLU A 356 6.92 -3.56 -3.30
CA GLU A 356 8.06 -2.67 -3.08
C GLU A 356 8.45 -2.57 -1.59
N GLY A 357 7.73 -3.25 -0.69
CA GLY A 357 8.01 -3.29 0.75
C GLY A 357 7.18 -2.29 1.57
N GLY A 358 6.14 -1.72 0.97
CA GLY A 358 5.12 -0.93 1.64
C GLY A 358 4.50 -1.71 2.80
N GLY A 359 4.66 -1.15 4.00
CA GLY A 359 4.42 -1.85 5.26
C GLY A 359 2.97 -2.27 5.53
N GLU A 360 2.76 -2.75 6.76
CA GLU A 360 1.48 -3.25 7.28
C GLU A 360 0.28 -2.30 7.03
N TYR A 361 0.53 -1.00 6.89
CA TYR A 361 -0.49 0.01 6.61
C TYR A 361 -1.19 -0.19 5.25
N TYR A 362 -0.45 -0.39 4.15
CA TYR A 362 -1.06 -0.59 2.83
C TYR A 362 -1.79 -1.93 2.74
N LEU A 363 -1.28 -2.95 3.42
CA LEU A 363 -1.98 -4.22 3.60
C LEU A 363 -3.31 -4.01 4.33
N LYS A 364 -3.29 -3.26 5.44
CA LYS A 364 -4.48 -2.91 6.22
C LYS A 364 -5.49 -2.07 5.43
N LEU A 365 -5.03 -1.31 4.44
CA LEU A 365 -5.93 -0.57 3.56
C LEU A 365 -6.53 -1.47 2.47
N LEU A 366 -5.74 -2.39 1.92
CA LEU A 366 -6.17 -3.28 0.84
C LEU A 366 -7.25 -4.28 1.29
N TRP A 367 -7.12 -4.90 2.48
CA TRP A 367 -8.18 -5.79 2.96
C TRP A 367 -9.48 -5.03 3.29
N ARG A 368 -9.39 -3.82 3.86
CA ARG A 368 -10.56 -2.92 4.05
C ARG A 368 -11.22 -2.57 2.73
N TYR A 369 -10.43 -2.36 1.67
CA TYR A 369 -10.94 -2.12 0.32
C TYR A 369 -11.71 -3.32 -0.22
N TYR A 370 -11.19 -4.53 -0.06
CA TYR A 370 -11.90 -5.73 -0.48
C TYR A 370 -13.16 -6.00 0.34
N GLU A 371 -13.14 -5.75 1.66
CA GLU A 371 -14.30 -5.89 2.54
C GLU A 371 -15.45 -4.97 2.09
N LYS A 372 -15.14 -3.72 1.74
CA LYS A 372 -16.13 -2.74 1.27
C LYS A 372 -16.65 -3.03 -0.15
N ASN A 373 -15.84 -3.66 -0.99
CA ASN A 373 -16.22 -4.04 -2.35
C ASN A 373 -16.84 -5.43 -2.46
N GLU A 374 -17.15 -6.09 -1.34
CA GLU A 374 -17.73 -7.44 -1.25
C GLU A 374 -16.87 -8.54 -1.92
N ASN A 375 -15.59 -8.26 -2.22
CA ASN A 375 -14.67 -9.23 -2.80
C ASN A 375 -13.90 -9.97 -1.71
N TYR A 376 -14.62 -10.77 -0.93
CA TYR A 376 -14.08 -11.45 0.24
C TYR A 376 -13.07 -12.56 -0.12
N VAL A 377 -13.17 -13.18 -1.31
CA VAL A 377 -12.30 -14.27 -1.73
C VAL A 377 -10.89 -13.77 -2.05
N SER A 378 -10.77 -12.65 -2.76
CA SER A 378 -9.47 -12.02 -3.00
C SER A 378 -8.84 -11.51 -1.71
N ALA A 379 -9.64 -10.96 -0.78
CA ALA A 379 -9.17 -10.55 0.54
C ALA A 379 -8.54 -11.72 1.32
N ALA A 380 -9.22 -12.86 1.34
CA ALA A 380 -8.79 -14.03 2.09
C ALA A 380 -7.50 -14.65 1.53
N LYS A 381 -7.39 -14.75 0.20
CA LYS A 381 -6.14 -15.21 -0.46
C LYS A 381 -4.98 -14.29 -0.14
N LEU A 382 -5.22 -12.98 -0.21
CA LEU A 382 -4.21 -11.98 0.08
C LEU A 382 -3.72 -12.11 1.54
N LEU A 383 -4.64 -12.13 2.50
CA LEU A 383 -4.30 -12.31 3.92
C LEU A 383 -3.54 -13.62 4.20
N LEU A 384 -3.88 -14.70 3.50
CA LEU A 384 -3.18 -15.97 3.58
C LEU A 384 -1.74 -15.85 3.04
N ASP A 385 -1.56 -15.29 1.84
CA ASP A 385 -0.23 -15.08 1.25
C ASP A 385 0.66 -14.21 2.15
N PHE A 386 0.07 -13.22 2.83
CA PHE A 386 0.78 -12.37 3.78
C PHE A 386 1.15 -13.10 5.07
N ALA A 387 0.26 -13.93 5.61
CA ALA A 387 0.54 -14.75 6.78
C ALA A 387 1.68 -15.76 6.51
N GLU A 388 1.76 -16.29 5.29
CA GLU A 388 2.82 -17.22 4.86
C GLU A 388 4.17 -16.51 4.61
N ASN A 389 4.16 -15.39 3.87
CA ASN A 389 5.40 -14.83 3.28
C ASN A 389 6.01 -13.63 4.03
N SER A 390 5.34 -13.06 5.04
CA SER A 390 5.81 -11.81 5.67
C SER A 390 6.65 -12.07 6.92
N PRO A 391 7.98 -11.83 6.90
CA PRO A 391 8.84 -12.05 8.06
C PRO A 391 8.70 -10.98 9.15
N LYS A 392 7.98 -9.88 8.88
CA LYS A 392 7.84 -8.71 9.79
C LYS A 392 6.59 -8.75 10.68
N ILE A 393 5.78 -9.81 10.61
CA ILE A 393 4.51 -9.90 11.34
C ILE A 393 4.69 -10.85 12.52
N ASP A 394 4.42 -10.36 13.73
CA ASP A 394 4.38 -11.17 14.95
C ASP A 394 3.36 -12.31 14.83
N LEU A 395 3.61 -13.42 15.55
CA LEU A 395 2.74 -14.60 15.53
C LEU A 395 1.27 -14.28 15.88
N LYS A 396 1.05 -13.36 16.84
CA LYS A 396 -0.29 -12.87 17.19
C LYS A 396 -0.95 -12.09 16.05
N GLY A 397 -0.19 -11.29 15.31
CA GLY A 397 -0.66 -10.58 14.12
C GLY A 397 -1.03 -11.55 12.99
N ARG A 398 -0.25 -12.61 12.78
CA ARG A 398 -0.59 -13.68 11.82
C ARG A 398 -1.91 -14.37 12.20
N MET A 399 -2.09 -14.67 13.48
CA MET A 399 -3.34 -15.26 13.97
C MET A 399 -4.55 -14.34 13.76
N THR A 400 -4.42 -13.02 13.98
CA THR A 400 -5.51 -12.09 13.70
C THR A 400 -5.80 -12.02 12.19
N TYR A 401 -4.78 -11.99 11.32
CA TYR A 401 -4.98 -12.00 9.87
C TYR A 401 -5.66 -13.28 9.38
N LEU A 402 -5.24 -14.45 9.85
CA LEU A 402 -5.88 -15.73 9.50
C LEU A 402 -7.32 -15.81 10.03
N SER A 403 -7.58 -15.27 11.23
CA SER A 403 -8.95 -15.20 11.78
C SER A 403 -9.84 -14.27 10.95
N HIS A 404 -9.33 -13.13 10.49
CA HIS A 404 -10.06 -12.23 9.60
C HIS A 404 -10.26 -12.87 8.22
N ALA A 405 -9.26 -13.57 7.68
CA ALA A 405 -9.40 -14.32 6.43
C ALA A 405 -10.52 -15.36 6.53
N LEU A 406 -10.61 -16.07 7.66
CA LEU A 406 -11.70 -17.03 7.92
C LEU A 406 -13.06 -16.34 7.95
N LEU A 407 -13.18 -15.18 8.62
CA LEU A 407 -14.42 -14.39 8.65
C LEU A 407 -14.83 -13.93 7.24
N CYS A 408 -13.87 -13.46 6.43
CA CYS A 408 -14.13 -13.08 5.03
C CYS A 408 -14.59 -14.28 4.20
N ILE A 409 -14.00 -15.46 4.36
CA ILE A 409 -14.45 -16.65 3.62
C ILE A 409 -15.85 -17.09 4.06
N GLN A 410 -16.18 -16.95 5.34
CA GLN A 410 -17.52 -17.24 5.87
C GLN A 410 -18.58 -16.26 5.36
N SER A 411 -18.22 -15.00 5.10
CA SER A 411 -19.12 -14.02 4.51
C SER A 411 -19.24 -14.14 2.98
N ALA A 412 -18.38 -14.95 2.34
CA ALA A 412 -18.44 -15.21 0.90
C ALA A 412 -19.48 -16.27 0.54
N THR A 413 -19.88 -16.32 -0.73
CA THR A 413 -20.77 -17.37 -1.24
C THR A 413 -20.11 -18.76 -1.16
N GLU A 414 -20.86 -19.76 -0.72
CA GLU A 414 -20.34 -21.13 -0.55
C GLU A 414 -20.11 -21.80 -1.92
N THR A 415 -18.90 -21.64 -2.45
CA THR A 415 -18.42 -22.35 -3.65
C THR A 415 -17.42 -23.42 -3.22
N ARG A 416 -17.27 -24.51 -3.99
CA ARG A 416 -16.26 -25.56 -3.73
C ARG A 416 -14.84 -25.01 -3.52
N GLN A 417 -14.43 -24.05 -4.35
CA GLN A 417 -13.13 -23.37 -4.21
C GLN A 417 -13.00 -22.57 -2.89
N ASN A 418 -14.12 -22.01 -2.41
CA ASN A 418 -14.14 -21.27 -1.14
C ASN A 418 -14.11 -22.23 0.06
N GLN A 419 -14.68 -23.43 -0.07
CA GLN A 419 -14.56 -24.49 0.95
C GLN A 419 -13.13 -25.01 1.03
N GLU A 420 -12.45 -25.23 -0.11
CA GLU A 420 -11.03 -25.62 -0.16
C GLU A 420 -10.15 -24.52 0.46
N LEU A 421 -10.40 -23.24 0.14
CA LEU A 421 -9.68 -22.12 0.74
C LEU A 421 -9.97 -22.01 2.25
N LYS A 422 -11.21 -22.23 2.69
CA LYS A 422 -11.60 -22.25 4.10
C LYS A 422 -10.84 -23.32 4.87
N GLN A 423 -10.78 -24.52 4.33
CA GLN A 423 -10.03 -25.63 4.92
C GLN A 423 -8.55 -25.27 5.03
N ARG A 424 -7.94 -24.75 3.96
CA ARG A 424 -6.55 -24.31 3.99
C ARG A 424 -6.30 -23.24 5.06
N VAL A 425 -7.11 -22.19 5.12
CA VAL A 425 -6.97 -21.13 6.15
C VAL A 425 -7.15 -21.70 7.57
N GLN A 426 -8.06 -22.66 7.76
CA GLN A 426 -8.26 -23.32 9.04
C GLN A 426 -7.04 -24.15 9.45
N GLU A 427 -6.48 -24.95 8.54
CA GLU A 427 -5.26 -25.72 8.79
C GLU A 427 -4.10 -24.81 9.20
N PHE A 428 -3.91 -23.69 8.50
CA PHE A 428 -2.89 -22.70 8.86
C PHE A 428 -3.16 -22.03 10.22
N LEU A 429 -4.42 -21.75 10.54
CA LEU A 429 -4.80 -21.17 11.83
C LEU A 429 -4.51 -22.14 12.98
N ASP A 430 -4.83 -23.43 12.79
CA ASP A 430 -4.59 -24.48 13.78
C ASP A 430 -3.08 -24.64 14.05
N VAL A 431 -2.25 -24.67 12.99
CA VAL A 431 -0.79 -24.69 13.10
C VAL A 431 -0.26 -23.45 13.83
N THR A 432 -0.76 -22.26 13.46
CA THR A 432 -0.36 -21.00 14.10
C THR A 432 -0.74 -20.97 15.58
N GLN A 433 -1.89 -21.53 15.94
CA GLN A 433 -2.34 -21.63 17.32
C GLN A 433 -1.47 -22.59 18.13
N ILE A 434 -1.09 -23.75 17.58
CA ILE A 434 -0.13 -24.66 18.20
C ILE A 434 1.20 -23.94 18.40
N GLN A 435 1.69 -23.25 17.37
CA GLN A 435 2.95 -22.51 17.44
C GLN A 435 2.93 -21.42 18.52
N GLN A 436 1.80 -20.72 18.70
CA GLN A 436 1.63 -19.73 19.77
C GLN A 436 1.62 -20.39 21.15
N GLN A 437 0.99 -21.57 21.28
CA GLN A 437 1.04 -22.33 22.53
C GLN A 437 2.46 -22.79 22.84
N THR A 438 3.22 -23.25 21.84
CA THR A 438 4.64 -23.58 21.97
C THR A 438 5.46 -22.39 22.42
N TYR A 439 5.23 -21.22 21.83
CA TYR A 439 5.86 -19.96 22.24
C TYR A 439 5.56 -19.63 23.71
N ASP A 440 4.28 -19.70 24.12
CA ASP A 440 3.86 -19.37 25.49
C ASP A 440 4.44 -20.35 26.54
N GLU A 441 4.56 -21.65 26.20
CA GLU A 441 5.15 -22.64 27.10
C GLU A 441 6.69 -22.54 27.16
N ILE A 442 7.37 -22.29 26.04
CA ILE A 442 8.82 -22.03 26.04
C ILE A 442 9.14 -20.76 26.82
N ALA A 443 8.33 -19.71 26.70
CA ALA A 443 8.50 -18.47 27.46
C ALA A 443 8.38 -18.70 28.98
N LYS A 444 7.52 -19.63 29.43
CA LYS A 444 7.41 -20.02 30.84
C LYS A 444 8.62 -20.82 31.32
N ILE A 445 9.14 -21.73 30.49
CA ILE A 445 10.29 -22.59 30.82
C ILE A 445 11.61 -21.80 30.82
N GLY A 446 11.77 -20.89 29.86
CA GLY A 446 12.92 -20.00 29.73
C GLY A 446 13.12 -19.09 30.94
N GLY A 447 12.10 -18.86 31.76
CA GLY A 447 12.23 -18.14 33.03
C GLY A 447 12.86 -18.94 34.17
N VAL A 448 13.10 -20.26 34.02
CA VAL A 448 13.43 -21.13 35.17
C VAL A 448 14.66 -22.02 34.98
N LYS A 449 14.99 -22.53 33.77
CA LYS A 449 15.97 -23.66 33.68
C LYS A 449 16.96 -23.70 32.50
N ILE A 450 16.89 -22.84 31.48
CA ILE A 450 17.71 -22.99 30.25
C ILE A 450 18.54 -21.73 30.01
N SER A 451 19.76 -21.88 29.46
CA SER A 451 20.62 -20.78 29.01
C SER A 451 19.80 -19.73 28.24
N ASP A 452 19.61 -18.54 28.81
CA ASP A 452 18.71 -17.49 28.31
C ASP A 452 18.83 -17.20 26.80
N ASN A 453 19.99 -17.47 26.19
CA ASN A 453 20.25 -17.19 24.78
C ASN A 453 19.60 -18.20 23.82
N GLU A 454 19.55 -19.50 24.16
CA GLU A 454 18.94 -20.52 23.29
C GLU A 454 17.41 -20.43 23.30
N ALA A 455 16.83 -20.14 24.47
CA ALA A 455 15.39 -19.91 24.58
C ALA A 455 14.97 -18.62 23.85
N LYS A 456 15.79 -17.56 23.89
CA LYS A 456 15.51 -16.32 23.14
C LYS A 456 15.59 -16.51 21.64
N ASP A 457 16.60 -17.22 21.14
CA ASP A 457 16.72 -17.53 19.70
C ASP A 457 15.54 -18.40 19.23
N ALA A 458 15.13 -19.40 20.00
CA ALA A 458 13.93 -20.20 19.70
C ALA A 458 12.65 -19.35 19.66
N LEU A 459 12.47 -18.39 20.57
CA LEU A 459 11.32 -17.49 20.59
C LEU A 459 11.33 -16.51 19.40
N GLU A 460 12.50 -15.99 19.00
CA GLU A 460 12.65 -15.16 17.80
C GLU A 460 12.34 -15.96 16.53
N GLN A 461 12.83 -17.19 16.43
CA GLN A 461 12.54 -18.09 15.32
C GLN A 461 11.04 -18.39 15.20
N LEU A 462 10.37 -18.73 16.32
CA LEU A 462 8.92 -18.98 16.39
C LEU A 462 8.08 -17.73 16.05
N ASN A 463 8.57 -16.52 16.30
CA ASN A 463 7.89 -15.30 15.86
C ASN A 463 8.14 -14.99 14.38
N SER A 464 9.33 -15.35 13.87
CA SER A 464 9.76 -14.97 12.52
C SER A 464 9.09 -15.74 11.38
N LYS A 465 8.74 -17.02 11.58
CA LYS A 465 8.25 -17.91 10.50
C LYS A 465 7.25 -18.93 11.01
N LEU A 466 6.28 -19.32 10.18
CA LEU A 466 5.42 -20.48 10.43
C LEU A 466 6.20 -21.78 10.13
N PHE A 467 6.26 -22.67 11.11
CA PHE A 467 6.93 -23.97 10.98
C PHE A 467 5.93 -25.06 10.59
N SER A 468 6.43 -26.10 9.92
CA SER A 468 5.62 -27.30 9.69
C SER A 468 5.36 -28.05 11.00
N LEU A 469 4.28 -28.85 11.05
CA LEU A 469 3.96 -29.67 12.22
C LEU A 469 5.12 -30.60 12.62
N THR A 470 5.86 -31.14 11.65
CA THR A 470 7.03 -32.00 11.89
C THR A 470 8.19 -31.23 12.50
N GLU A 471 8.49 -30.02 12.01
CA GLU A 471 9.54 -29.16 12.58
C GLU A 471 9.16 -28.69 13.99
N LEU A 472 7.88 -28.31 14.21
CA LEU A 472 7.37 -27.98 15.54
C LEU A 472 7.53 -29.15 16.52
N PHE A 473 7.37 -30.38 16.04
CA PHE A 473 7.54 -31.58 16.84
C PHE A 473 9.01 -31.81 17.20
N SER A 474 9.89 -31.97 16.19
CA SER A 474 11.28 -32.38 16.40
C SER A 474 12.16 -31.28 16.98
N SER A 475 11.99 -30.03 16.54
CA SER A 475 12.89 -28.93 16.86
C SER A 475 12.48 -28.17 18.11
N PHE A 476 11.22 -28.27 18.53
CA PHE A 476 10.73 -27.55 19.70
C PHE A 476 10.06 -28.50 20.72
N ALA A 477 9.03 -29.25 20.32
CA ALA A 477 8.25 -30.03 21.28
C ALA A 477 9.06 -31.15 21.94
N ASP A 478 9.94 -31.83 21.21
CA ASP A 478 10.87 -32.83 21.77
C ASP A 478 12.01 -32.18 22.56
N GLN A 479 12.66 -31.14 22.01
CA GLN A 479 13.80 -30.48 22.65
C GLN A 479 13.45 -29.85 24.00
N TYR A 480 12.28 -29.21 24.11
CA TYR A 480 11.81 -28.56 25.34
C TYR A 480 10.91 -29.47 26.19
N ASN A 481 10.72 -30.73 25.77
CA ASN A 481 9.88 -31.72 26.44
C ASN A 481 8.47 -31.17 26.73
N LEU A 482 7.70 -30.87 25.68
CA LEU A 482 6.37 -30.25 25.77
C LEU A 482 5.25 -31.23 25.32
N PRO A 483 4.87 -32.20 26.15
CA PRO A 483 4.04 -33.33 25.70
C PRO A 483 2.57 -32.93 25.46
N THR A 484 2.07 -31.87 26.10
CA THR A 484 0.73 -31.31 25.80
C THR A 484 0.65 -30.72 24.39
N ILE A 485 1.75 -30.15 23.90
CA ILE A 485 1.89 -29.62 22.54
C ILE A 485 2.11 -30.76 21.55
N LYS A 486 2.92 -31.78 21.89
CA LYS A 486 3.05 -33.00 21.07
C LYS A 486 1.69 -33.62 20.76
N LEU A 487 0.81 -33.73 21.76
CA LEU A 487 -0.55 -34.24 21.57
C LEU A 487 -1.39 -33.34 20.65
N GLY A 488 -1.24 -32.01 20.77
CA GLY A 488 -1.89 -31.04 19.87
C GLY A 488 -1.43 -31.17 18.42
N ILE A 489 -0.13 -31.33 18.20
CA ILE A 489 0.49 -31.54 16.88
C ILE A 489 -0.06 -32.84 16.25
N VAL A 490 -0.07 -33.95 17.00
CA VAL A 490 -0.54 -35.25 16.51
C VAL A 490 -2.02 -35.19 16.09
N LYS A 491 -2.86 -34.46 16.83
CA LYS A 491 -4.24 -34.22 16.43
C LYS A 491 -4.35 -33.39 15.16
N CYS A 492 -3.62 -32.29 15.05
CA CYS A 492 -3.66 -31.44 13.85
C CYS A 492 -3.09 -32.15 12.62
N ALA A 493 -2.14 -33.08 12.80
CA ALA A 493 -1.63 -33.94 11.73
C ALA A 493 -2.59 -35.09 11.37
N ASN A 494 -3.67 -35.30 12.13
CA ASN A 494 -4.60 -36.42 11.98
C ASN A 494 -3.88 -37.79 12.01
N HIS A 495 -2.80 -37.88 12.79
CA HIS A 495 -1.98 -39.09 12.88
C HIS A 495 -2.47 -39.97 14.04
N TYR A 496 -2.97 -41.16 13.69
CA TYR A 496 -3.50 -42.13 14.65
C TYR A 496 -2.52 -43.28 14.83
N ASP A 497 -1.58 -43.11 15.75
CA ASP A 497 -0.74 -44.20 16.21
C ASP A 497 -0.90 -44.38 17.72
N PRO A 498 -1.53 -45.49 18.18
CA PRO A 498 -1.83 -45.69 19.60
C PRO A 498 -0.55 -45.73 20.45
N ASP A 499 0.54 -46.30 19.94
CA ASP A 499 1.80 -46.41 20.68
C ASP A 499 2.41 -45.02 20.94
N THR A 500 2.50 -44.18 19.90
CA THR A 500 2.98 -42.79 20.02
C THR A 500 2.10 -41.97 20.96
N ILE A 501 0.76 -42.12 20.90
CA ILE A 501 -0.16 -41.40 21.77
C ILE A 501 0.02 -41.85 23.23
N GLU A 502 0.11 -43.15 23.50
CA GLU A 502 0.37 -43.67 24.84
C GLU A 502 1.71 -43.18 25.39
N ASP A 503 2.76 -43.15 24.58
CA ASP A 503 4.08 -42.65 24.98
C ASP A 503 4.05 -41.15 25.33
N ILE A 504 3.34 -40.33 24.54
CA ILE A 504 3.10 -38.91 24.89
C ILE A 504 2.35 -38.81 26.22
N TRP A 505 1.32 -39.63 26.45
CA TRP A 505 0.58 -39.62 27.72
C TRP A 505 1.44 -40.08 28.90
N LYS A 506 2.36 -41.04 28.71
CA LYS A 506 3.37 -41.40 29.73
C LYS A 506 4.25 -40.21 30.06
N GLU A 507 4.68 -39.44 29.07
CA GLU A 507 5.47 -38.21 29.28
C GLU A 507 4.67 -37.15 30.04
N ILE A 508 3.41 -36.88 29.67
CA ILE A 508 2.52 -35.93 30.37
C ILE A 508 2.42 -36.33 31.84
N LEU A 509 2.06 -37.59 32.11
CA LEU A 509 1.88 -38.08 33.48
C LEU A 509 3.19 -38.03 34.27
N LYS A 510 4.31 -38.42 33.67
CA LYS A 510 5.63 -38.37 34.31
C LYS A 510 6.03 -36.95 34.71
N GLN A 511 5.81 -35.95 33.85
CA GLN A 511 6.10 -34.55 34.18
C GLN A 511 5.23 -34.03 35.33
N GLU A 512 3.95 -34.39 35.35
CA GLU A 512 3.03 -34.05 36.43
C GLU A 512 3.46 -34.70 37.75
N TYR A 513 4.03 -35.91 37.70
CA TYR A 513 4.55 -36.63 38.85
C TYR A 513 5.89 -36.08 39.39
N GLU A 514 6.80 -35.63 38.53
CA GLU A 514 8.12 -35.11 38.93
C GLU A 514 8.06 -33.70 39.51
N ASN A 515 7.04 -32.92 39.14
CA ASN A 515 6.89 -31.53 39.58
C ASN A 515 6.16 -31.37 40.92
N CYS A 516 5.78 -32.46 41.60
CA CYS A 516 5.00 -32.41 42.86
C CYS A 516 5.46 -33.47 43.87
N ASN A 517 5.64 -33.04 45.12
CA ASN A 517 5.94 -33.92 46.25
C ASN A 517 4.69 -34.23 47.10
N ASP A 518 3.62 -33.43 47.02
CA ASP A 518 2.41 -33.56 47.83
C ASP A 518 1.24 -34.16 47.04
N ALA A 519 0.52 -35.12 47.63
CA ALA A 519 -0.58 -35.84 46.98
C ALA A 519 -1.79 -34.96 46.63
N THR A 520 -2.04 -33.89 47.40
CA THR A 520 -3.19 -32.98 47.21
C THR A 520 -2.97 -31.97 46.08
N THR A 521 -1.75 -31.44 45.95
CA THR A 521 -1.37 -30.53 44.87
C THR A 521 -1.25 -31.27 43.54
N LEU A 522 -0.70 -32.48 43.58
CA LEU A 522 -0.64 -33.40 42.45
C LEU A 522 -2.05 -33.77 41.96
N ARG A 523 -3.00 -34.02 42.86
CA ARG A 523 -4.42 -34.24 42.51
C ARG A 523 -5.01 -33.06 41.76
N ALA A 524 -4.87 -31.84 42.30
CA ALA A 524 -5.45 -30.64 41.70
C ALA A 524 -4.86 -30.33 40.31
N ARG A 525 -3.55 -30.54 40.14
CA ARG A 525 -2.85 -30.29 38.87
C ARG A 525 -3.21 -31.34 37.81
N LEU A 526 -3.17 -32.63 38.15
CA LEU A 526 -3.61 -33.71 37.26
C LEU A 526 -5.06 -33.51 36.83
N THR A 527 -5.93 -33.15 37.77
CA THR A 527 -7.33 -32.83 37.48
C THR A 527 -7.42 -31.68 36.48
N ALA A 528 -6.72 -30.57 36.71
CA ALA A 528 -6.75 -29.42 35.82
C ALA A 528 -6.22 -29.74 34.41
N THR A 529 -5.11 -30.50 34.31
CA THR A 529 -4.52 -30.92 33.04
C THR A 529 -5.44 -31.88 32.29
N LEU A 530 -6.00 -32.88 32.98
CA LEU A 530 -6.96 -33.83 32.40
C LEU A 530 -8.27 -33.14 31.98
N SER A 531 -8.83 -32.24 32.80
CA SER A 531 -10.03 -31.46 32.43
C SER A 531 -9.76 -30.58 31.20
N LYS A 532 -8.56 -29.96 31.10
CA LYS A 532 -8.18 -29.16 29.93
C LYS A 532 -8.08 -30.02 28.68
N LEU A 533 -7.39 -31.16 28.74
CA LEU A 533 -7.19 -32.06 27.60
C LEU A 533 -8.48 -32.77 27.21
N TYR A 534 -9.29 -33.22 28.17
CA TYR A 534 -10.59 -33.85 27.93
C TYR A 534 -11.59 -32.87 27.30
N ARG A 535 -11.58 -31.59 27.70
CA ARG A 535 -12.39 -30.56 27.04
C ARG A 535 -11.96 -30.30 25.60
N LEU A 536 -10.66 -30.35 25.31
CA LEU A 536 -10.12 -30.06 23.97
C LEU A 536 -10.18 -31.26 23.01
N TYR A 537 -10.12 -32.48 23.56
CA TYR A 537 -9.91 -33.72 22.80
C TYR A 537 -10.93 -34.82 23.07
N GLY A 538 -11.82 -34.66 24.05
CA GLY A 538 -12.77 -35.70 24.49
C GLY A 538 -13.82 -36.10 23.45
N VAL A 539 -14.02 -35.32 22.39
CA VAL A 539 -14.89 -35.71 21.25
C VAL A 539 -14.26 -36.82 20.41
N SER A 540 -12.92 -36.89 20.39
CA SER A 540 -12.16 -37.88 19.61
C SER A 540 -11.47 -38.84 20.56
N GLN A 541 -12.16 -39.94 20.89
CA GLN A 541 -11.72 -40.96 21.85
C GLN A 541 -10.31 -41.54 21.57
N HIS A 542 -9.83 -41.45 20.32
CA HIS A 542 -8.51 -41.93 19.93
C HIS A 542 -7.34 -41.12 20.52
N TYR A 543 -7.51 -39.83 20.82
CA TYR A 543 -6.42 -38.99 21.37
C TYR A 543 -6.39 -38.96 22.90
N VAL A 544 -7.43 -39.49 23.54
CA VAL A 544 -7.53 -39.63 25.00
C VAL A 544 -7.78 -41.12 25.31
N PRO A 545 -6.73 -41.95 25.39
CA PRO A 545 -6.85 -43.36 25.71
C PRO A 545 -7.25 -43.52 27.18
N VAL A 546 -8.55 -43.44 27.46
CA VAL A 546 -9.11 -43.46 28.82
C VAL A 546 -8.67 -44.72 29.57
N GLU A 547 -8.61 -45.87 28.90
CA GLU A 547 -8.14 -47.14 29.48
C GLU A 547 -6.68 -47.07 29.96
N PHE A 548 -5.78 -46.58 29.10
CA PHE A 548 -4.36 -46.41 29.42
C PHE A 548 -4.17 -45.42 30.59
N ILE A 549 -4.85 -44.26 30.55
CA ILE A 549 -4.76 -43.22 31.58
C ILE A 549 -5.27 -43.76 32.92
N ILE A 550 -6.39 -44.48 32.94
CA ILE A 550 -6.93 -45.10 34.16
C ILE A 550 -5.92 -46.11 34.73
N ARG A 551 -5.33 -46.97 33.89
CA ARG A 551 -4.32 -47.96 34.32
C ARG A 551 -3.10 -47.30 34.98
N GLU A 552 -2.52 -46.29 34.34
CA GLU A 552 -1.36 -45.57 34.88
C GLU A 552 -1.68 -44.83 36.19
N LEU A 553 -2.86 -44.19 36.27
CA LEU A 553 -3.30 -43.53 37.50
C LEU A 553 -3.60 -44.53 38.61
N LEU A 554 -4.19 -45.70 38.30
CA LEU A 554 -4.40 -46.79 39.26
C LEU A 554 -3.05 -47.29 39.83
N LEU A 555 -2.07 -47.53 38.96
CA LEU A 555 -0.73 -47.98 39.36
C LEU A 555 0.00 -46.94 40.22
N LYS A 556 -0.21 -45.64 39.97
CA LYS A 556 0.37 -44.58 40.81
C LYS A 556 -0.37 -44.43 42.14
N GLY A 557 -1.70 -44.49 42.12
CA GLY A 557 -2.54 -44.38 43.31
C GLY A 557 -2.32 -45.50 44.31
N SER A 558 -2.13 -46.74 43.83
CA SER A 558 -1.80 -47.89 44.69
C SER A 558 -0.46 -47.71 45.44
N ARG A 559 0.50 -46.99 44.84
CA ARG A 559 1.80 -46.66 45.45
C ARG A 559 1.72 -45.52 46.46
N LEU A 560 0.73 -44.64 46.34
CA LEU A 560 0.52 -43.48 47.23
C LEU A 560 -0.33 -43.81 48.48
N SER A 561 -1.00 -44.97 48.48
CA SER A 561 -1.70 -45.75 49.53
C SER A 561 -2.57 -45.08 50.61
N ASP A 562 -2.60 -43.77 50.81
CA ASP A 562 -3.26 -43.18 52.00
C ASP A 562 -4.64 -42.56 51.72
N ASN A 563 -5.04 -42.35 50.46
CA ASN A 563 -6.36 -41.79 50.10
C ASN A 563 -7.03 -42.54 48.95
N ALA A 564 -7.96 -43.46 49.25
CA ALA A 564 -8.70 -44.24 48.25
C ALA A 564 -9.68 -43.41 47.39
N SER A 565 -10.03 -42.19 47.84
CA SER A 565 -10.84 -41.21 47.10
C SER A 565 -10.04 -40.44 46.04
N TRP A 566 -8.72 -40.67 45.94
CA TRP A 566 -7.83 -39.91 45.08
C TRP A 566 -8.14 -40.08 43.58
N LEU A 567 -8.32 -41.31 43.09
CA LEU A 567 -8.65 -41.57 41.68
C LEU A 567 -10.12 -41.24 41.33
N PRO A 568 -11.13 -41.66 42.13
CA PRO A 568 -12.53 -41.32 41.86
C PRO A 568 -12.79 -39.81 41.77
N SER A 569 -12.16 -39.03 42.65
CA SER A 569 -12.31 -37.57 42.63
C SER A 569 -11.67 -36.93 41.39
N ILE A 570 -10.51 -37.40 40.93
CA ILE A 570 -9.90 -36.92 39.67
C ILE A 570 -10.81 -37.24 38.48
N CYS A 571 -11.32 -38.47 38.37
CA CYS A 571 -12.19 -38.85 37.25
C CYS A 571 -13.48 -38.02 37.22
N LYS A 572 -14.08 -37.78 38.39
CA LYS A 572 -15.27 -36.94 38.55
C LYS A 572 -15.01 -35.48 38.16
N ASP A 573 -13.95 -34.89 38.69
CA ASP A 573 -13.60 -33.48 38.44
C ASP A 573 -13.08 -33.26 37.00
N SER A 574 -12.58 -34.31 36.34
CA SER A 574 -12.10 -34.30 34.95
C SER A 574 -13.17 -34.62 33.89
N GLY A 575 -14.36 -35.04 34.29
CA GLY A 575 -15.47 -35.37 33.38
C GLY A 575 -15.39 -36.77 32.75
N ILE A 576 -14.54 -37.65 33.28
CA ILE A 576 -14.47 -39.07 32.89
C ILE A 576 -15.61 -39.80 33.59
N SER A 577 -16.40 -40.56 32.85
CA SER A 577 -17.53 -41.30 33.42
C SER A 577 -17.05 -42.30 34.48
N LEU A 578 -17.61 -42.22 35.68
CA LEU A 578 -17.38 -43.21 36.75
C LEU A 578 -17.77 -44.63 36.32
N ALA A 579 -18.71 -44.76 35.38
CA ALA A 579 -19.10 -46.02 34.76
C ALA A 579 -18.00 -46.59 33.83
N ALA A 580 -17.21 -45.75 33.19
CA ALA A 580 -16.05 -46.19 32.41
C ALA A 580 -14.91 -46.60 33.34
N LEU A 581 -14.66 -45.81 34.40
CA LEU A 581 -13.69 -46.13 35.44
C LEU A 581 -13.91 -47.54 36.02
N LEU A 582 -15.13 -47.82 36.49
CA LEU A 582 -15.45 -49.14 37.07
C LEU A 582 -15.31 -50.29 36.07
N HIS A 583 -15.67 -50.07 34.80
CA HIS A 583 -15.54 -51.09 33.77
C HIS A 583 -14.07 -51.43 33.47
N HIS A 584 -13.21 -50.43 33.31
CA HIS A 584 -11.79 -50.66 33.05
C HIS A 584 -11.06 -51.23 34.28
N VAL A 585 -11.37 -50.75 35.49
CA VAL A 585 -10.84 -51.36 36.72
C VAL A 585 -11.27 -52.83 36.84
N GLN A 586 -12.52 -53.15 36.50
CA GLN A 586 -13.03 -54.53 36.51
C GLN A 586 -12.28 -55.42 35.50
N ASN A 587 -11.97 -54.89 34.31
CA ASN A 587 -11.21 -55.62 33.30
C ASN A 587 -9.75 -55.82 33.73
N GLU A 588 -9.08 -54.78 34.23
CA GLU A 588 -7.70 -54.84 34.75
C GLU A 588 -7.59 -55.82 35.92
N PHE A 589 -8.56 -55.81 36.84
CA PHE A 589 -8.61 -56.75 37.96
C PHE A 589 -8.76 -58.21 37.51
N ARG A 590 -9.43 -58.47 36.37
CA ARG A 590 -9.57 -59.82 35.81
C ARG A 590 -8.32 -60.30 35.06
N GLN A 591 -7.55 -59.37 34.47
CA GLN A 591 -6.46 -59.70 33.56
C GLN A 591 -5.10 -59.77 34.28
N ASP A 592 -4.84 -58.90 35.26
CA ASP A 592 -3.50 -58.78 35.87
C ASP A 592 -3.45 -59.34 37.32
N PRO A 593 -2.63 -60.39 37.56
CA PRO A 593 -2.39 -60.95 38.90
C PRO A 593 -1.84 -59.94 39.92
N PHE A 594 -1.19 -58.85 39.50
CA PHE A 594 -0.67 -57.80 40.39
C PHE A 594 -1.75 -57.24 41.33
N TRP A 595 -2.99 -57.14 40.85
CA TRP A 595 -4.11 -56.60 41.63
C TRP A 595 -4.66 -57.57 42.70
N HIS A 596 -4.23 -58.83 42.69
CA HIS A 596 -4.61 -59.84 43.68
C HIS A 596 -3.72 -59.78 44.94
N GLU A 597 -2.64 -59.00 44.93
CA GLU A 597 -1.82 -58.74 46.11
C GLU A 597 -2.63 -57.98 47.20
N PRO A 598 -2.45 -58.30 48.49
CA PRO A 598 -3.35 -57.85 49.56
C PRO A 598 -3.41 -56.33 49.74
N ARG A 599 -2.33 -55.60 49.47
CA ARG A 599 -2.28 -54.12 49.57
C ARG A 599 -3.03 -53.45 48.41
N GLN A 600 -2.87 -53.99 47.21
CA GLN A 600 -3.48 -53.52 45.97
C GLN A 600 -4.98 -53.86 45.94
N LEU A 601 -5.34 -55.06 46.40
CA LEU A 601 -6.72 -55.48 46.59
C LEU A 601 -7.45 -54.57 47.58
N GLN A 602 -6.82 -54.21 48.70
CA GLN A 602 -7.40 -53.28 49.68
C GLN A 602 -7.61 -51.88 49.08
N TYR A 603 -6.71 -51.42 48.22
CA TYR A 603 -6.86 -50.15 47.51
C TYR A 603 -8.03 -50.17 46.51
N ILE A 604 -8.16 -51.25 45.71
CA ILE A 604 -9.29 -51.41 44.77
C ILE A 604 -10.63 -51.48 45.50
N ILE A 605 -10.71 -52.22 46.60
CA ILE A 605 -11.93 -52.32 47.43
C ILE A 605 -12.31 -50.96 48.00
N ASN A 606 -11.35 -50.21 48.56
CA ASN A 606 -11.63 -48.90 49.14
C ASN A 606 -11.98 -47.86 48.07
N MET A 607 -11.36 -47.92 46.89
CA MET A 607 -11.71 -47.08 45.74
C MET A 607 -13.14 -47.36 45.26
N GLY A 608 -13.49 -48.65 45.15
CA GLY A 608 -14.84 -49.10 44.85
C GLY A 608 -15.87 -48.58 45.83
N LYS A 609 -15.59 -48.67 47.13
CA LYS A 609 -16.44 -48.11 48.19
C LYS A 609 -16.64 -46.61 48.04
N CYS A 610 -15.58 -45.83 47.79
CA CYS A 610 -15.71 -44.39 47.55
C CYS A 610 -16.59 -44.08 46.33
N VAL A 611 -16.45 -44.82 45.22
CA VAL A 611 -17.30 -44.61 44.04
C VAL A 611 -18.78 -44.95 44.34
N ILE A 612 -19.04 -45.98 45.16
CA ILE A 612 -20.39 -46.37 45.55
C ILE A 612 -21.00 -45.35 46.53
N GLU A 613 -20.23 -44.87 47.51
CA GLU A 613 -20.66 -43.82 48.44
C GLU A 613 -20.93 -42.49 47.71
N ASP A 614 -20.06 -42.11 46.77
CA ASP A 614 -20.26 -40.95 45.91
C ASP A 614 -21.51 -41.11 45.02
N PHE A 615 -21.74 -42.31 44.48
CA PHE A 615 -22.95 -42.61 43.75
C PHE A 615 -24.20 -42.45 44.62
N LEU A 616 -24.23 -43.08 45.82
CA LEU A 616 -25.33 -43.01 46.78
C LEU A 616 -25.66 -41.58 47.20
N ASN A 617 -24.65 -40.72 47.37
CA ASN A 617 -24.83 -39.32 47.74
C ASN A 617 -25.35 -38.44 46.58
N GLU A 618 -25.07 -38.78 45.32
CA GLU A 618 -25.40 -37.94 44.14
C GLU A 618 -26.51 -38.48 43.25
N GLN A 619 -27.17 -39.58 43.61
CA GLN A 619 -28.23 -40.21 42.81
C GLN A 619 -29.39 -39.28 42.41
N ASN A 620 -29.65 -38.24 43.22
CA ASN A 620 -30.73 -37.28 42.99
C ASN A 620 -30.36 -36.18 41.97
N LYS A 621 -29.09 -36.08 41.56
CA LYS A 621 -28.59 -35.06 40.61
C LYS A 621 -28.30 -35.61 39.20
N MET A 622 -28.32 -36.93 39.02
CA MET A 622 -27.97 -37.59 37.75
C MET A 622 -29.20 -38.00 36.92
N ASN A 623 -29.03 -38.07 35.59
CA ASN A 623 -30.07 -38.53 34.67
C ASN A 623 -30.43 -40.00 34.91
N HIS A 624 -31.70 -40.36 34.71
CA HIS A 624 -32.21 -41.72 34.94
C HIS A 624 -31.47 -42.82 34.13
N SER A 625 -31.02 -42.53 32.91
CA SER A 625 -30.23 -43.46 32.08
C SER A 625 -28.85 -43.76 32.68
N ASP A 626 -28.15 -42.72 33.08
CA ASP A 626 -26.78 -42.82 33.61
C ASP A 626 -26.79 -43.46 35.00
N ARG A 627 -27.87 -43.23 35.77
CA ARG A 627 -28.12 -43.89 37.06
C ARG A 627 -28.27 -45.40 36.90
N SER A 628 -29.01 -45.88 35.90
CA SER A 628 -29.18 -47.32 35.65
C SER A 628 -27.86 -47.96 35.23
N VAL A 629 -27.14 -47.35 34.29
CA VAL A 629 -25.86 -47.88 33.77
C VAL A 629 -24.80 -47.94 34.86
N LEU A 630 -24.70 -46.90 35.70
CA LEU A 630 -23.73 -46.88 36.79
C LEU A 630 -24.12 -47.86 37.90
N LYS A 631 -25.41 -48.00 38.23
CA LYS A 631 -25.91 -49.01 39.18
C LYS A 631 -25.56 -50.43 38.72
N ASP A 632 -25.85 -50.77 37.46
CA ASP A 632 -25.58 -52.11 36.92
C ASP A 632 -24.08 -52.43 36.93
N LYS A 633 -23.23 -51.44 36.64
CA LYS A 633 -21.77 -51.59 36.70
C LYS A 633 -21.24 -51.67 38.13
N CYS A 634 -21.78 -50.92 39.08
CA CYS A 634 -21.46 -51.07 40.51
C CYS A 634 -21.80 -52.48 41.00
N LEU A 635 -22.97 -53.01 40.65
CA LEU A 635 -23.38 -54.38 41.01
C LEU A 635 -22.46 -55.44 40.36
N SER A 636 -22.11 -55.28 39.08
CA SER A 636 -21.15 -56.14 38.37
C SER A 636 -19.75 -56.12 39.00
N PHE A 637 -19.29 -54.93 39.41
CA PHE A 637 -18.01 -54.74 40.07
C PHE A 637 -17.99 -55.37 41.47
N ILE A 638 -19.03 -55.15 42.28
CA ILE A 638 -19.20 -55.79 43.60
C ILE A 638 -19.23 -57.31 43.46
N GLY A 639 -20.00 -57.84 42.51
CA GLY A 639 -20.06 -59.29 42.26
C GLY A 639 -18.70 -59.89 41.86
N THR A 640 -17.92 -59.17 41.05
CA THR A 640 -16.57 -59.62 40.65
C THR A 640 -15.58 -59.58 41.82
N LEU A 641 -15.66 -58.57 42.69
CA LEU A 641 -14.84 -58.50 43.90
C LEU A 641 -15.23 -59.58 44.92
N GLN A 642 -16.52 -59.83 45.12
CA GLN A 642 -17.00 -60.84 46.07
C GLN A 642 -16.57 -62.26 45.69
N LEU A 643 -16.66 -62.63 44.41
CA LEU A 643 -16.23 -63.95 43.92
C LEU A 643 -14.73 -64.20 44.22
N ASN A 644 -13.87 -63.22 43.94
CA ASN A 644 -12.43 -63.38 44.12
C ASN A 644 -11.97 -63.28 45.59
N ILE A 645 -12.64 -62.47 46.43
CA ILE A 645 -12.34 -62.43 47.88
C ILE A 645 -12.78 -63.74 48.58
N GLN A 646 -13.80 -64.43 48.07
CA GLN A 646 -14.20 -65.75 48.58
C GLN A 646 -13.17 -66.84 48.26
N GLU A 647 -12.46 -66.72 47.14
CA GLU A 647 -11.35 -67.63 46.77
C GLU A 647 -10.09 -67.38 47.61
N MET A 648 -9.85 -66.15 48.06
CA MET A 648 -8.73 -65.73 48.90
C MET A 648 -9.11 -65.75 50.38
N HIS A 649 -9.12 -66.92 51.02
CA HIS A 649 -9.44 -67.07 52.46
C HIS A 649 -8.66 -66.09 53.35
N GLY A 650 -9.31 -65.05 53.89
CA GLY A 650 -8.67 -64.18 54.90
C GLY A 650 -9.29 -62.81 55.21
N MET A 651 -10.27 -62.30 54.46
CA MET A 651 -10.83 -60.95 54.72
C MET A 651 -12.37 -60.94 54.79
N GLN A 652 -12.97 -61.33 55.93
CA GLN A 652 -14.43 -61.29 56.13
C GLN A 652 -15.00 -59.87 56.29
N SER A 653 -14.27 -58.96 56.96
CA SER A 653 -14.72 -57.58 57.23
C SER A 653 -15.08 -56.73 55.98
N PRO A 654 -14.28 -56.70 54.89
CA PRO A 654 -14.65 -55.94 53.69
C PRO A 654 -15.78 -56.59 52.88
N VAL A 655 -15.99 -57.91 53.00
CA VAL A 655 -17.06 -58.63 52.29
C VAL A 655 -18.43 -58.27 52.85
N ASP A 656 -18.55 -58.13 54.17
CA ASP A 656 -19.81 -57.75 54.82
C ASP A 656 -20.21 -56.30 54.48
N ALA A 657 -19.24 -55.38 54.41
CA ALA A 657 -19.48 -54.01 53.96
C ALA A 657 -19.91 -53.94 52.48
N LEU A 658 -19.30 -54.75 51.60
CA LEU A 658 -19.68 -54.82 50.19
C LEU A 658 -21.08 -55.43 49.98
N LYS A 659 -21.51 -56.38 50.82
CA LYS A 659 -22.88 -56.93 50.81
C LYS A 659 -23.92 -55.89 51.24
N MET A 660 -23.63 -55.09 52.26
CA MET A 660 -24.48 -53.97 52.67
C MET A 660 -24.71 -52.99 51.51
N TYR A 661 -23.63 -52.58 50.83
CA TYR A 661 -23.73 -51.70 49.67
C TYR A 661 -24.47 -52.34 48.49
N GLU A 662 -24.35 -53.66 48.29
CA GLU A 662 -25.11 -54.40 47.28
C GLU A 662 -26.62 -54.39 47.57
N GLU A 663 -27.01 -54.54 48.83
CA GLU A 663 -28.41 -54.47 49.28
C GLU A 663 -28.97 -53.05 49.12
N GLU A 664 -28.22 -52.02 49.51
CA GLU A 664 -28.59 -50.62 49.32
C GLU A 664 -28.74 -50.24 47.84
N LEU A 665 -27.85 -50.70 46.97
CA LEU A 665 -27.94 -50.48 45.53
C LEU A 665 -29.11 -51.23 44.88
N LYS A 666 -29.52 -52.39 45.41
CA LYS A 666 -30.69 -53.15 44.93
C LYS A 666 -32.02 -52.51 45.36
N LEU A 667 -32.04 -51.82 46.50
CA LEU A 667 -33.23 -51.12 47.04
C LEU A 667 -33.57 -49.83 46.29
N ILE A 668 -32.56 -49.20 45.71
CA ILE A 668 -32.62 -47.99 44.88
C ILE A 668 -33.04 -48.34 43.45
#